data_AF-A0A3A8IRC2-F1
#
_entry.id   AF-A0A3A8IRC2-F1
#
_cell.length_a   1.000
_cell.length_b   1.000
_cell.length_c   1.000
_cell.angle_alpha   90.00
_cell.angle_beta   90.00
_cell.angle_gamma   90.00
#
_symmetry.space_group_name_H-M   'P 1'
#
loop_
_entity.id
_entity.type
_entity.pdbx_description
1 polymer ?
#
loop_
_entity_poly.entity_id
_entity_poly.type
_entity_poly.pdbx_seq_one_letter_code
_entity_poly.pdbx_strand_id
1 'polypeptide(L)'
;MWRRWLALVLVPCTLVACGGPELSDAEAVDTVHEQHGALAADVTVSFQRGVSPSSSYAGVSDTWLQEGLPSTNAGADTLLRMDRDYPSSSGQSANALLRFDLGSLPPGATVRSVKLTLQVTNRTSGEGFFLYTAGRDWNEAQATWARANSASTWSTPGARGATDRGASVLGTLLPAATGPYTVTLDAAGIAAVQAWVDNPATNRGFVLDANTNMDGLDLASSETATASQRPQLTVTYTPGFVHPGLHVSKAQLDFVRAKIGAGAQPWLAQFNKAAGGAYANTAWTPKPVQTMRCGNGGSTVDIGCYDSRNDALRAYTLSLLWYHTREQRYADAAIRILDAYANTLQTILFIQGDNSTYNGPLQAAWLAELFPRAAEIIRYSDAGWTEEKAVRFGDMLKLAVLPRITNGWPGGGSNWNNSMTNGVMNIAVYTNDKVLFDKSLGMWRQRVRETYYLTSDGALPVSAPDQRNADGSWKSGAMLSAWRGQTEFGTARVNGISMEACRDFGHATMSIASISQAAETALLQGVDLYSEQETRLIASAEFMARFLVPHAPDKNAQLTIPVDSWLCARRSEYVTKNGQAVPNNTMEMQILPTWEILFNHYVTRKGRSMPSTGALLPRVRAGGSFTDLQISWETLTHAGVGSVGL
;
A
#
# COMPACT_ATOMS: atom_id res chain seq x y z
N MET A 1 -60.22 -29.21 -43.72
CA MET A 1 -59.67 -28.39 -44.82
C MET A 1 -58.64 -27.42 -44.25
N TRP A 2 -57.43 -27.46 -44.82
CA TRP A 2 -56.41 -26.41 -44.88
C TRP A 2 -55.60 -26.01 -43.62
N ARG A 3 -54.31 -25.78 -43.92
CA ARG A 3 -53.12 -25.63 -43.06
C ARG A 3 -52.90 -24.20 -42.54
N ARG A 4 -51.95 -24.12 -41.59
CA ARG A 4 -50.90 -23.10 -41.31
C ARG A 4 -51.16 -22.25 -40.05
N TRP A 5 -50.21 -21.85 -39.20
CA TRP A 5 -48.89 -22.32 -38.69
C TRP A 5 -48.48 -21.30 -37.58
N LEU A 6 -47.87 -21.78 -36.47
CA LEU A 6 -46.95 -21.11 -35.49
C LEU A 6 -47.41 -19.81 -34.76
N ALA A 7 -47.07 -19.52 -33.50
CA ALA A 7 -46.01 -20.00 -32.60
C ALA A 7 -46.42 -19.94 -31.12
N LEU A 8 -45.81 -20.82 -30.31
CA LEU A 8 -46.00 -20.97 -28.86
C LEU A 8 -44.86 -20.28 -28.08
N VAL A 9 -45.21 -19.52 -27.04
CA VAL A 9 -44.43 -19.39 -25.79
C VAL A 9 -45.44 -19.32 -24.63
N LEU A 10 -45.42 -20.29 -23.71
CA LEU A 10 -46.24 -20.28 -22.50
C LEU A 10 -45.44 -20.85 -21.31
N VAL A 11 -45.30 -19.99 -20.29
CA VAL A 11 -45.25 -20.26 -18.83
C VAL A 11 -46.50 -21.12 -18.49
N PRO A 12 -46.57 -22.02 -17.45
CA PRO A 12 -46.33 -21.69 -16.04
C PRO A 12 -46.00 -22.85 -15.06
N CYS A 13 -46.06 -22.47 -13.79
CA CYS A 13 -45.60 -23.08 -12.55
C CYS A 13 -46.60 -24.06 -11.89
N THR A 14 -46.07 -24.78 -10.88
CA THR A 14 -46.68 -25.43 -9.70
C THR A 14 -47.42 -26.77 -9.82
N LEU A 15 -46.94 -27.80 -9.09
CA LEU A 15 -47.45 -28.23 -7.76
C LEU A 15 -46.79 -29.56 -7.32
N VAL A 16 -46.57 -29.74 -6.00
CA VAL A 16 -46.98 -30.88 -5.15
C VAL A 16 -46.11 -30.95 -3.87
N ALA A 17 -46.77 -31.30 -2.75
CA ALA A 17 -46.30 -31.31 -1.36
C ALA A 17 -45.99 -32.73 -0.82
N CYS A 18 -45.28 -32.81 0.33
CA CYS A 18 -45.60 -33.57 1.59
C CYS A 18 -44.38 -34.20 2.33
N GLY A 19 -44.24 -33.88 3.63
CA GLY A 19 -43.88 -34.81 4.74
C GLY A 19 -42.41 -35.06 5.13
N GLY A 20 -42.00 -34.65 6.34
CA GLY A 20 -40.73 -35.02 7.04
C GLY A 20 -40.75 -36.45 7.65
N PRO A 21 -39.78 -36.89 8.51
CA PRO A 21 -39.12 -36.13 9.60
C PRO A 21 -37.61 -36.44 9.85
N GLU A 22 -37.10 -35.87 10.96
CA GLU A 22 -35.95 -36.26 11.81
C GLU A 22 -34.63 -35.48 11.78
N LEU A 23 -34.28 -35.03 13.00
CA LEU A 23 -33.09 -34.32 13.45
C LEU A 23 -32.11 -35.35 14.02
N SER A 24 -30.88 -35.39 13.51
CA SER A 24 -29.66 -35.68 14.28
C SER A 24 -28.45 -35.51 13.38
N ASP A 25 -27.65 -34.47 13.58
CA ASP A 25 -26.33 -34.62 14.20
C ASP A 25 -25.59 -33.29 14.15
N ALA A 26 -24.91 -33.03 15.26
CA ALA A 26 -24.06 -31.88 15.46
C ALA A 26 -22.87 -31.96 14.51
N GLU A 27 -22.86 -31.13 13.47
CA GLU A 27 -21.62 -30.85 12.75
C GLU A 27 -20.87 -29.72 13.45
N ALA A 28 -19.67 -30.09 13.89
CA ALA A 28 -18.69 -29.23 14.50
C ALA A 28 -18.49 -27.98 13.66
N VAL A 29 -18.51 -26.83 14.34
CA VAL A 29 -18.03 -25.56 13.83
C VAL A 29 -16.56 -25.74 13.49
N ASP A 30 -16.27 -26.00 12.21
CA ASP A 30 -14.91 -26.04 11.72
C ASP A 30 -14.36 -24.62 11.80
N THR A 31 -13.39 -24.46 12.69
CA THR A 31 -12.64 -23.24 12.92
C THR A 31 -11.97 -22.83 11.62
N VAL A 32 -12.55 -21.85 10.93
CA VAL A 32 -11.87 -21.14 9.87
C VAL A 32 -10.66 -20.44 10.50
N HIS A 33 -9.50 -21.03 10.31
CA HIS A 33 -8.23 -20.33 10.46
C HIS A 33 -8.25 -19.15 9.48
N GLU A 34 -8.57 -17.96 9.98
CA GLU A 34 -8.41 -16.70 9.27
C GLU A 34 -6.94 -16.58 8.86
N GLN A 35 -6.64 -16.87 7.59
CA GLN A 35 -5.35 -16.53 7.01
C GLN A 35 -5.26 -15.01 6.97
N HIS A 36 -4.45 -14.45 7.88
CA HIS A 36 -4.04 -13.06 7.84
C HIS A 36 -3.25 -12.83 6.54
N GLY A 37 -3.92 -12.33 5.51
CA GLY A 37 -3.28 -11.89 4.27
C GLY A 37 -2.35 -10.72 4.58
N ALA A 38 -1.06 -11.01 4.72
CA ALA A 38 0.00 -10.04 4.57
C ALA A 38 0.02 -9.53 3.12
N LEU A 39 0.73 -8.41 2.88
CA LEU A 39 1.27 -8.09 1.56
C LEU A 39 1.76 -9.36 0.87
N ALA A 40 1.43 -9.51 -0.42
CA ALA A 40 1.58 -10.71 -1.24
C ALA A 40 2.69 -11.68 -0.77
N ALA A 41 2.32 -12.95 -0.64
CA ALA A 41 3.27 -14.05 -0.47
C ALA A 41 4.43 -13.94 -1.48
N ASP A 42 5.59 -14.47 -1.12
CA ASP A 42 6.76 -14.45 -2.00
C ASP A 42 6.40 -14.93 -3.41
N VAL A 43 6.67 -14.09 -4.41
CA VAL A 43 6.41 -14.35 -5.82
C VAL A 43 7.66 -14.97 -6.42
N THR A 44 7.51 -16.04 -7.22
CA THR A 44 8.61 -16.64 -7.97
C THR A 44 8.42 -16.41 -9.46
N VAL A 45 9.44 -15.83 -10.10
CA VAL A 45 9.47 -15.61 -11.55
C VAL A 45 10.75 -16.19 -12.14
N SER A 46 10.67 -16.72 -13.36
CA SER A 46 11.83 -17.21 -14.10
C SER A 46 12.09 -16.36 -15.34
N PHE A 47 13.35 -16.24 -15.72
CA PHE A 47 13.85 -15.51 -16.88
C PHE A 47 14.59 -16.50 -17.78
N GLN A 48 13.99 -16.83 -18.93
CA GLN A 48 14.52 -17.80 -19.88
C GLN A 48 14.06 -17.44 -21.29
N ARG A 49 15.01 -17.23 -22.20
CA ARG A 49 14.77 -16.72 -23.56
C ARG A 49 13.78 -17.61 -24.34
N GLY A 50 12.64 -17.05 -24.71
CA GLY A 50 11.56 -17.73 -25.44
C GLY A 50 10.63 -18.58 -24.58
N VAL A 51 10.74 -18.51 -23.24
CA VAL A 51 9.95 -19.33 -22.31
C VAL A 51 9.27 -18.49 -21.22
N SER A 52 10.04 -17.71 -20.45
CA SER A 52 9.56 -17.05 -19.22
C SER A 52 10.27 -15.70 -19.01
N PRO A 53 9.63 -14.65 -18.45
CA PRO A 53 8.26 -14.59 -17.90
C PRO A 53 7.12 -14.66 -18.93
N SER A 54 7.45 -14.62 -20.23
CA SER A 54 6.52 -14.88 -21.32
C SER A 54 7.25 -15.60 -22.46
N SER A 55 6.48 -16.19 -23.38
CA SER A 55 7.03 -16.82 -24.60
C SER A 55 7.77 -15.85 -25.52
N SER A 56 7.59 -14.53 -25.33
CA SER A 56 8.26 -13.48 -26.10
C SER A 56 9.49 -12.90 -25.39
N TYR A 57 9.83 -13.35 -24.18
CA TYR A 57 10.97 -12.82 -23.44
C TYR A 57 12.29 -13.12 -24.18
N ALA A 58 13.06 -12.08 -24.48
CA ALA A 58 14.33 -12.17 -25.21
C ALA A 58 15.53 -11.69 -24.39
N GLY A 59 15.33 -11.35 -23.11
CA GLY A 59 16.31 -10.65 -22.27
C GLY A 59 17.45 -11.50 -21.72
N VAL A 60 17.90 -12.53 -22.44
CA VAL A 60 19.10 -13.29 -22.06
C VAL A 60 20.19 -12.95 -23.07
N SER A 61 21.36 -12.55 -22.56
CA SER A 61 22.58 -12.43 -23.34
C SER A 61 23.63 -13.34 -22.74
N ASP A 62 24.33 -14.10 -23.56
CA ASP A 62 25.47 -14.90 -23.14
C ASP A 62 26.53 -15.06 -24.24
N THR A 63 27.76 -15.31 -23.81
CA THR A 63 28.86 -15.59 -24.73
C THR A 63 29.99 -16.26 -23.97
N TRP A 64 30.96 -16.80 -24.69
CA TRP A 64 32.19 -17.29 -24.11
C TRP A 64 33.40 -16.60 -24.75
N LEU A 65 34.45 -16.46 -23.97
CA LEU A 65 35.66 -15.72 -24.28
C LEU A 65 36.80 -16.72 -24.36
N GLN A 66 37.56 -16.75 -25.45
CA GLN A 66 38.63 -17.73 -25.67
C GLN A 66 39.99 -17.07 -25.95
N GLU A 67 41.00 -17.47 -25.21
CA GLU A 67 42.37 -16.93 -25.33
C GLU A 67 43.04 -17.36 -26.63
N GLY A 68 42.75 -18.56 -27.13
CA GLY A 68 43.31 -19.06 -28.40
C GLY A 68 42.90 -18.26 -29.63
N LEU A 69 41.75 -17.57 -29.57
CA LEU A 69 41.26 -16.70 -30.63
C LEU A 69 40.78 -15.36 -30.04
N PRO A 70 41.70 -14.49 -29.59
CA PRO A 70 41.37 -13.45 -28.63
C PRO A 70 40.51 -12.29 -29.18
N SER A 71 40.40 -12.20 -30.50
CA SER A 71 39.56 -11.25 -31.24
C SER A 71 38.27 -11.86 -31.79
N THR A 72 38.01 -13.14 -31.52
CA THR A 72 36.80 -13.82 -32.01
C THR A 72 35.67 -13.66 -31.01
N ASN A 73 34.52 -13.20 -31.51
CA ASN A 73 33.27 -13.19 -30.76
C ASN A 73 32.58 -14.55 -30.90
N ALA A 74 31.95 -15.01 -29.83
CA ALA A 74 31.25 -16.29 -29.81
C ALA A 74 29.81 -16.15 -29.27
N GLY A 75 29.20 -14.96 -29.39
CA GLY A 75 27.84 -14.70 -28.90
C GLY A 75 26.73 -15.36 -29.74
N ALA A 76 27.07 -15.97 -30.87
CA ALA A 76 26.13 -16.73 -31.71
C ALA A 76 26.30 -18.26 -31.56
N ASP A 77 27.23 -18.71 -30.72
CA ASP A 77 27.48 -20.13 -30.51
C ASP A 77 26.35 -20.75 -29.70
N THR A 78 26.08 -22.04 -29.94
CA THR A 78 25.05 -22.81 -29.20
C THR A 78 25.54 -23.35 -27.85
N LEU A 79 26.81 -23.13 -27.52
CA LEU A 79 27.45 -23.60 -26.29
C LEU A 79 28.24 -22.48 -25.62
N LEU A 80 28.20 -22.46 -24.29
CA LEU A 80 29.11 -21.70 -23.44
C LEU A 80 30.18 -22.65 -22.93
N ARG A 81 31.44 -22.38 -23.27
CA ARG A 81 32.57 -23.21 -22.86
C ARG A 81 33.42 -22.50 -21.81
N MET A 82 33.79 -23.24 -20.78
CA MET A 82 34.74 -22.78 -19.78
C MET A 82 35.78 -23.88 -19.55
N ASP A 83 37.05 -23.52 -19.67
CA ASP A 83 38.17 -24.45 -19.62
C ASP A 83 39.45 -23.63 -19.40
N ARG A 84 40.46 -24.20 -18.76
CA ARG A 84 41.77 -23.57 -18.56
C ARG A 84 42.85 -24.17 -19.47
N ASP A 85 42.45 -25.08 -20.37
CA ASP A 85 43.27 -25.64 -21.42
C ASP A 85 42.45 -25.83 -22.71
N TYR A 86 42.00 -24.74 -23.33
CA TYR A 86 41.22 -24.73 -24.55
C TYR A 86 41.89 -23.92 -25.69
N PRO A 87 42.13 -24.53 -26.86
CA PRO A 87 41.92 -25.96 -27.18
C PRO A 87 42.82 -26.89 -26.34
N SER A 88 42.46 -28.16 -26.21
CA SER A 88 43.21 -29.10 -25.35
C SER A 88 44.71 -29.13 -25.64
N SER A 89 45.51 -29.15 -24.58
CA SER A 89 46.98 -29.10 -24.58
C SER A 89 47.61 -27.79 -25.10
N SER A 90 46.87 -26.68 -25.08
CA SER A 90 47.37 -25.34 -25.45
C SER A 90 47.87 -24.52 -24.25
N GLY A 91 47.38 -24.80 -23.05
CA GLY A 91 47.52 -23.98 -21.85
C GLY A 91 46.72 -22.66 -21.89
N GLN A 92 45.85 -22.49 -22.88
CA GLN A 92 45.03 -21.29 -23.07
C GLN A 92 43.67 -21.42 -22.37
N SER A 93 43.06 -20.31 -21.98
CA SER A 93 41.82 -20.30 -21.20
C SER A 93 40.57 -19.92 -21.99
N ALA A 94 39.42 -20.37 -21.49
CA ALA A 94 38.08 -20.00 -21.89
C ALA A 94 37.18 -19.72 -20.67
N ASN A 95 36.42 -18.62 -20.70
CA ASN A 95 35.48 -18.21 -19.65
C ASN A 95 34.12 -17.84 -20.26
N ALA A 96 33.04 -17.80 -19.49
CA ALA A 96 31.71 -17.44 -19.99
C ALA A 96 31.12 -16.19 -19.31
N LEU A 97 30.26 -15.50 -20.04
CA LEU A 97 29.47 -14.36 -19.59
C LEU A 97 27.98 -14.70 -19.76
N LEU A 98 27.15 -14.25 -18.82
CA LEU A 98 25.71 -14.50 -18.83
C LEU A 98 24.96 -13.34 -18.16
N ARG A 99 23.95 -12.77 -18.79
CA ARG A 99 23.12 -11.69 -18.26
C ARG A 99 21.65 -11.94 -18.53
N PHE A 100 20.82 -11.64 -17.53
CA PHE A 100 19.36 -11.68 -17.63
C PHE A 100 18.80 -10.27 -17.40
N ASP A 101 17.89 -9.83 -18.26
CA ASP A 101 17.10 -8.62 -18.05
C ASP A 101 16.00 -8.91 -17.03
N LEU A 102 16.06 -8.23 -15.89
CA LEU A 102 15.16 -8.41 -14.76
C LEU A 102 14.04 -7.35 -14.71
N GLY A 103 13.86 -6.56 -15.78
CA GLY A 103 12.95 -5.41 -15.81
C GLY A 103 11.47 -5.72 -15.53
N SER A 104 11.07 -6.99 -15.47
CA SER A 104 9.72 -7.39 -15.04
C SER A 104 9.57 -7.54 -13.52
N LEU A 105 10.65 -7.46 -12.73
CA LEU A 105 10.57 -7.39 -11.28
C LEU A 105 10.07 -5.99 -10.86
N PRO A 106 9.09 -5.88 -9.95
CA PRO A 106 8.57 -4.58 -9.56
C PRO A 106 9.61 -3.80 -8.73
N PRO A 107 9.68 -2.46 -8.88
CA PRO A 107 10.51 -1.63 -8.03
C PRO A 107 10.21 -1.84 -6.54
N GLY A 108 11.25 -1.80 -5.70
CA GLY A 108 11.13 -2.01 -4.25
C GLY A 108 10.89 -3.46 -3.83
N ALA A 109 10.92 -4.42 -4.77
CA ALA A 109 10.91 -5.84 -4.44
C ALA A 109 12.13 -6.23 -3.60
N THR A 110 11.91 -7.06 -2.57
CA THR A 110 12.97 -7.67 -1.77
C THR A 110 13.26 -9.08 -2.27
N VAL A 111 14.43 -9.30 -2.85
CA VAL A 111 14.89 -10.61 -3.32
C VAL A 111 15.09 -11.54 -2.12
N ARG A 112 14.49 -12.74 -2.20
CA ARG A 112 14.55 -13.78 -1.15
C ARG A 112 15.42 -14.96 -1.54
N SER A 113 15.36 -15.37 -2.80
CA SER A 113 16.16 -16.47 -3.33
C SER A 113 16.42 -16.27 -4.81
N VAL A 114 17.59 -16.71 -5.27
CA VAL A 114 17.95 -16.73 -6.68
C VAL A 114 18.53 -18.10 -7.02
N LYS A 115 18.04 -18.69 -8.12
CA LYS A 115 18.51 -19.96 -8.66
C LYS A 115 18.89 -19.81 -10.12
N LEU A 116 20.06 -20.30 -10.49
CA LEU A 116 20.51 -20.37 -11.88
C LEU A 116 20.44 -21.83 -12.35
N THR A 117 19.60 -22.09 -13.35
CA THR A 117 19.45 -23.40 -13.99
C THR A 117 20.09 -23.37 -15.37
N LEU A 118 20.97 -24.32 -15.64
CA LEU A 118 21.75 -24.43 -16.86
C LEU A 118 21.67 -25.86 -17.40
N GLN A 119 21.65 -26.04 -18.70
CA GLN A 119 21.74 -27.37 -19.31
C GLN A 119 23.22 -27.73 -19.52
N VAL A 120 23.70 -28.71 -18.79
CA VAL A 120 25.06 -29.25 -18.90
C VAL A 120 25.13 -30.21 -20.09
N THR A 121 26.04 -29.94 -21.01
CA THR A 121 26.26 -30.74 -22.24
C THR A 121 27.55 -31.54 -22.19
N ASN A 122 28.59 -30.99 -21.54
CA ASN A 122 29.78 -31.71 -21.10
C ASN A 122 30.04 -31.35 -19.64
N ARG A 123 30.04 -32.33 -18.73
CA ARG A 123 30.32 -32.08 -17.32
C ARG A 123 31.83 -32.10 -17.08
N THR A 124 32.28 -31.34 -16.08
CA THR A 124 33.64 -31.48 -15.57
C THR A 124 33.80 -32.74 -14.71
N SER A 125 35.01 -33.29 -14.65
CA SER A 125 35.41 -34.33 -13.69
C SER A 125 36.27 -33.83 -12.52
N GLY A 126 36.56 -32.52 -12.42
CA GLY A 126 37.45 -31.94 -11.41
C GLY A 126 36.75 -31.12 -10.33
N GLU A 127 37.25 -29.90 -10.08
CA GLU A 127 36.69 -28.91 -9.15
C GLU A 127 35.51 -28.12 -9.74
N GLY A 128 34.92 -27.24 -8.93
CA GLY A 128 33.77 -26.44 -9.34
C GLY A 128 34.14 -25.20 -10.18
N PHE A 129 33.23 -24.80 -11.05
CA PHE A 129 33.26 -23.51 -11.74
C PHE A 129 32.54 -22.46 -10.89
N PHE A 130 33.06 -21.25 -10.83
CA PHE A 130 32.61 -20.23 -9.91
C PHE A 130 31.85 -19.12 -10.63
N LEU A 131 30.72 -18.72 -10.06
CA LEU A 131 29.91 -17.61 -10.53
C LEU A 131 30.34 -16.33 -9.80
N TYR A 132 30.63 -15.27 -10.55
CA TYR A 132 30.93 -13.94 -10.03
C TYR A 132 30.00 -12.90 -10.67
N THR A 133 29.85 -11.72 -10.06
CA THR A 133 29.24 -10.58 -10.75
C THR A 133 30.16 -10.09 -11.86
N ALA A 134 29.62 -9.69 -13.00
CA ALA A 134 30.36 -8.92 -13.99
C ALA A 134 30.53 -7.47 -13.51
N GLY A 135 31.77 -7.01 -13.50
CA GLY A 135 32.18 -5.68 -13.06
C GLY A 135 32.24 -4.67 -14.19
N ARG A 136 32.29 -5.10 -15.47
CA ARG A 136 32.36 -4.22 -16.64
C ARG A 136 31.20 -4.52 -17.58
N ASP A 137 30.62 -3.47 -18.16
CA ASP A 137 29.54 -3.63 -19.14
C ASP A 137 30.08 -4.24 -20.45
N TRP A 138 29.28 -5.12 -21.04
CA TRP A 138 29.67 -5.92 -22.20
C TRP A 138 28.49 -6.10 -23.16
N ASN A 139 28.83 -6.37 -24.41
CA ASN A 139 27.88 -6.60 -25.49
C ASN A 139 28.12 -7.98 -26.10
N GLU A 140 27.07 -8.81 -26.11
CA GLU A 140 27.09 -10.21 -26.58
C GLU A 140 27.65 -10.37 -27.99
N ALA A 141 27.31 -9.48 -28.92
CA ALA A 141 27.75 -9.56 -30.31
C ALA A 141 29.16 -8.97 -30.54
N GLN A 142 29.81 -8.45 -29.49
CA GLN A 142 31.09 -7.73 -29.60
C GLN A 142 32.16 -8.22 -28.62
N ALA A 143 31.76 -8.88 -27.53
CA ALA A 143 32.67 -9.33 -26.50
C ALA A 143 33.60 -10.41 -27.05
N THR A 144 34.88 -10.30 -26.73
CA THR A 144 35.95 -11.25 -27.07
C THR A 144 36.86 -11.40 -25.85
N TRP A 145 37.84 -12.30 -25.92
CA TRP A 145 38.84 -12.41 -24.85
C TRP A 145 39.55 -11.10 -24.53
N ALA A 146 39.85 -10.28 -25.53
CA ALA A 146 40.53 -9.00 -25.37
C ALA A 146 39.58 -7.83 -25.03
N ARG A 147 38.31 -7.89 -25.44
CA ARG A 147 37.37 -6.75 -25.40
C ARG A 147 36.03 -7.07 -24.77
N ALA A 148 35.50 -6.16 -23.96
CA ALA A 148 34.14 -6.25 -23.43
C ALA A 148 33.09 -5.79 -24.44
N ASN A 149 33.45 -4.80 -25.26
CA ASN A 149 32.66 -4.26 -26.36
C ASN A 149 33.59 -3.50 -27.33
N SER A 150 33.03 -2.89 -28.38
CA SER A 150 33.81 -2.13 -29.36
C SER A 150 34.61 -0.96 -28.76
N ALA A 151 34.11 -0.35 -27.69
CA ALA A 151 34.71 0.83 -27.05
C ALA A 151 35.71 0.48 -25.92
N SER A 152 35.60 -0.71 -25.30
CA SER A 152 36.30 -1.03 -24.05
C SER A 152 37.01 -2.39 -24.09
N THR A 153 38.28 -2.41 -23.66
CA THR A 153 39.02 -3.65 -23.36
C THR A 153 38.70 -4.15 -21.95
N TRP A 154 38.96 -5.42 -21.67
CA TRP A 154 39.01 -5.89 -20.28
C TRP A 154 40.25 -5.35 -19.58
N SER A 155 40.19 -5.13 -18.26
CA SER A 155 41.40 -4.79 -17.47
C SER A 155 42.35 -5.98 -17.32
N THR A 156 41.82 -7.20 -17.31
CA THR A 156 42.56 -8.44 -17.56
C THR A 156 41.77 -9.26 -18.56
N PRO A 157 42.38 -9.71 -19.69
CA PRO A 157 41.70 -10.51 -20.70
C PRO A 157 40.90 -11.67 -20.11
N GLY A 158 39.77 -11.98 -20.74
CA GLY A 158 38.82 -12.99 -20.26
C GLY A 158 37.93 -12.53 -19.10
N ALA A 159 37.77 -11.22 -18.89
CA ALA A 159 36.94 -10.63 -17.83
C ALA A 159 37.37 -10.99 -16.39
N ARG A 160 38.68 -11.11 -16.14
CA ARG A 160 39.22 -11.57 -14.84
C ARG A 160 39.77 -10.46 -13.94
N GLY A 161 39.88 -9.23 -14.45
CA GLY A 161 40.48 -8.14 -13.69
C GLY A 161 39.54 -7.67 -12.58
N ALA A 162 40.09 -6.98 -11.58
CA ALA A 162 39.33 -6.49 -10.43
C ALA A 162 38.21 -5.50 -10.81
N THR A 163 38.29 -4.88 -12.00
CA THR A 163 37.22 -4.02 -12.55
C THR A 163 36.27 -4.77 -13.49
N ASP A 164 36.63 -5.99 -13.89
CA ASP A 164 35.88 -6.79 -14.87
C ASP A 164 34.94 -7.79 -14.20
N ARG A 165 35.28 -8.26 -12.98
CA ARG A 165 34.42 -9.13 -12.16
C ARG A 165 34.55 -8.88 -10.67
N GLY A 166 33.52 -9.24 -9.91
CA GLY A 166 33.55 -9.23 -8.45
C GLY A 166 34.50 -10.28 -7.85
N ALA A 167 34.89 -10.06 -6.59
CA ALA A 167 35.77 -10.98 -5.86
C ALA A 167 35.01 -12.12 -5.16
N SER A 168 33.75 -11.90 -4.77
CA SER A 168 32.93 -12.90 -4.09
C SER A 168 32.35 -13.92 -5.06
N VAL A 169 32.54 -15.19 -4.75
CA VAL A 169 31.82 -16.29 -5.40
C VAL A 169 30.35 -16.20 -5.00
N LEU A 170 29.44 -16.24 -5.97
CA LEU A 170 27.98 -16.20 -5.76
C LEU A 170 27.35 -17.60 -5.76
N GLY A 171 28.06 -18.57 -6.32
CA GLY A 171 27.63 -19.96 -6.49
C GLY A 171 28.72 -20.80 -7.14
N THR A 172 28.67 -22.12 -6.93
CA THR A 172 29.62 -23.08 -7.50
C THR A 172 28.89 -24.13 -8.33
N LEU A 173 29.34 -24.33 -9.57
CA LEU A 173 28.82 -25.33 -10.50
C LEU A 173 29.74 -26.55 -10.48
N LEU A 174 29.22 -27.68 -10.01
CA LEU A 174 29.92 -28.97 -10.01
C LEU A 174 28.95 -30.09 -10.38
N PRO A 175 28.51 -30.16 -11.64
CA PRO A 175 27.51 -31.13 -12.07
C PRO A 175 28.05 -32.56 -12.09
N ALA A 176 27.36 -33.48 -11.43
CA ALA A 176 27.71 -34.91 -11.43
C ALA A 176 27.32 -35.65 -12.72
N ALA A 177 26.44 -35.06 -13.54
CA ALA A 177 25.92 -35.63 -14.78
C ALA A 177 25.65 -34.52 -15.81
N THR A 178 25.54 -34.89 -17.09
CA THR A 178 24.93 -34.02 -18.11
C THR A 178 23.41 -33.93 -17.87
N GLY A 179 22.78 -32.86 -18.30
CA GLY A 179 21.38 -32.57 -17.97
C GLY A 179 21.15 -31.18 -17.36
N PRO A 180 19.92 -30.87 -16.97
CA PRO A 180 19.63 -29.65 -16.22
C PRO A 180 20.33 -29.68 -14.85
N TYR A 181 21.05 -28.61 -14.53
CA TYR A 181 21.73 -28.41 -13.26
C TYR A 181 21.33 -27.05 -12.68
N THR A 182 20.92 -27.03 -11.42
CA THR A 182 20.52 -25.80 -10.73
C THR A 182 21.47 -25.50 -9.58
N VAL A 183 22.02 -24.29 -9.58
CA VAL A 183 22.76 -23.73 -8.44
C VAL A 183 21.89 -22.68 -7.75
N THR A 184 21.80 -22.76 -6.42
CA THR A 184 21.20 -21.69 -5.61
C THR A 184 22.30 -20.70 -5.28
N LEU A 185 22.07 -19.42 -5.55
CA LEU A 185 23.02 -18.36 -5.23
C LEU A 185 23.04 -18.10 -3.72
N ASP A 186 24.20 -17.75 -3.20
CA ASP A 186 24.39 -17.44 -1.79
C ASP A 186 23.94 -16.01 -1.42
N ALA A 187 24.24 -15.58 -0.19
CA ALA A 187 23.89 -14.24 0.28
C ALA A 187 24.53 -13.11 -0.56
N ALA A 188 25.74 -13.30 -1.10
CA ALA A 188 26.37 -12.33 -1.98
C ALA A 188 25.67 -12.29 -3.35
N GLY A 189 25.24 -13.44 -3.86
CA GLY A 189 24.44 -13.52 -5.08
C GLY A 189 23.05 -12.89 -4.95
N ILE A 190 22.37 -13.11 -3.82
CA ILE A 190 21.10 -12.43 -3.51
C ILE A 190 21.31 -10.91 -3.45
N ALA A 191 22.36 -10.44 -2.76
CA ALA A 191 22.66 -9.01 -2.67
C ALA A 191 23.00 -8.38 -4.03
N ALA A 192 23.70 -9.11 -4.91
CA ALA A 192 23.99 -8.64 -6.27
C ALA A 192 22.70 -8.46 -7.10
N VAL A 193 21.80 -9.44 -7.07
CA VAL A 193 20.52 -9.37 -7.78
C VAL A 193 19.61 -8.29 -7.17
N GLN A 194 19.60 -8.12 -5.84
CA GLN A 194 18.89 -7.01 -5.19
C GLN A 194 19.38 -5.66 -5.71
N ALA A 195 20.70 -5.44 -5.80
CA ALA A 195 21.25 -4.19 -6.34
C ALA A 195 20.82 -3.93 -7.80
N TRP A 196 20.66 -5.00 -8.60
CA TRP A 196 20.13 -4.89 -9.96
C TRP A 196 18.65 -4.57 -10.01
N VAL A 197 17.85 -5.06 -9.05
CA VAL A 197 16.44 -4.69 -8.91
C VAL A 197 16.31 -3.22 -8.50
N ASP A 198 17.12 -2.77 -7.55
CA ASP A 198 17.10 -1.39 -7.04
C ASP A 198 17.61 -0.39 -8.08
N ASN A 199 18.61 -0.79 -8.88
CA ASN A 199 19.17 0.03 -9.95
C ASN A 199 19.49 -0.84 -11.18
N PRO A 200 18.52 -1.01 -12.11
CA PRO A 200 18.67 -1.85 -13.30
C PRO A 200 19.87 -1.50 -14.17
N ALA A 201 20.32 -0.25 -14.17
CA ALA A 201 21.49 0.19 -14.94
C ALA A 201 22.82 -0.42 -14.44
N THR A 202 22.85 -1.01 -13.24
CA THR A 202 24.01 -1.70 -12.68
C THR A 202 24.09 -3.18 -13.06
N ASN A 203 23.04 -3.73 -13.69
CA ASN A 203 23.00 -5.13 -14.10
C ASN A 203 23.94 -5.41 -15.28
N ARG A 204 25.11 -5.94 -14.95
CA ARG A 204 26.13 -6.38 -15.92
C ARG A 204 26.14 -7.91 -16.07
N GLY A 205 25.29 -8.62 -15.33
CA GLY A 205 25.22 -10.08 -15.32
C GLY A 205 26.35 -10.74 -14.54
N PHE A 206 26.76 -11.91 -15.01
CA PHE A 206 27.65 -12.85 -14.35
C PHE A 206 28.88 -13.16 -15.21
N VAL A 207 29.98 -13.50 -14.54
CA VAL A 207 31.15 -14.15 -15.11
C VAL A 207 31.23 -15.56 -14.54
N LEU A 208 31.35 -16.56 -15.40
CA LEU A 208 31.60 -17.94 -15.02
C LEU A 208 33.06 -18.27 -15.37
N ASP A 209 33.80 -18.73 -14.36
CA ASP A 209 35.24 -18.90 -14.46
C ASP A 209 35.71 -20.15 -13.69
N ALA A 210 36.81 -20.76 -14.12
CA ALA A 210 37.52 -21.83 -13.37
C ALA A 210 38.81 -21.27 -12.75
N ASN A 211 39.19 -21.69 -11.54
CA ASN A 211 40.42 -21.16 -10.92
C ASN A 211 41.67 -21.99 -11.22
N THR A 212 41.52 -23.24 -11.65
CA THR A 212 42.60 -24.22 -11.84
C THR A 212 42.54 -24.85 -13.22
N ASN A 213 43.67 -25.39 -13.70
CA ASN A 213 43.70 -26.14 -14.96
C ASN A 213 43.19 -27.56 -14.77
N MET A 214 42.02 -27.87 -15.32
CA MET A 214 41.27 -29.11 -15.12
C MET A 214 40.23 -29.29 -16.24
N ASP A 215 39.56 -30.45 -16.24
CA ASP A 215 38.53 -30.79 -17.23
C ASP A 215 37.44 -29.70 -17.36
N GLY A 216 37.15 -29.30 -18.59
CA GLY A 216 36.24 -28.21 -18.93
C GLY A 216 34.77 -28.48 -18.59
N LEU A 217 33.95 -27.44 -18.73
CA LEU A 217 32.49 -27.49 -18.57
C LEU A 217 31.84 -26.80 -19.77
N ASP A 218 30.96 -27.53 -20.48
CA ASP A 218 30.17 -26.99 -21.58
C ASP A 218 28.70 -26.94 -21.21
N LEU A 219 28.09 -25.77 -21.40
CA LEU A 219 26.69 -25.49 -21.13
C LEU A 219 25.96 -25.09 -22.41
N ALA A 220 24.67 -25.35 -22.48
CA ALA A 220 23.83 -24.78 -23.53
C ALA A 220 23.75 -23.24 -23.40
N SER A 221 23.90 -22.52 -24.52
CA SER A 221 23.73 -21.06 -24.58
C SER A 221 22.28 -20.67 -24.87
N SER A 222 21.99 -19.36 -24.91
CA SER A 222 20.67 -18.84 -25.27
C SER A 222 20.27 -19.10 -26.74
N GLU A 223 21.23 -19.47 -27.58
CA GLU A 223 21.11 -19.77 -29.02
C GLU A 223 20.71 -21.23 -29.26
N THR A 224 20.74 -22.05 -28.21
CA THR A 224 20.32 -23.46 -28.27
C THR A 224 18.92 -23.60 -28.86
N ALA A 225 18.76 -24.54 -29.79
CA ALA A 225 17.50 -24.73 -30.53
C ALA A 225 16.32 -25.07 -29.60
N THR A 226 16.56 -25.93 -28.61
CA THR A 226 15.55 -26.32 -27.61
C THR A 226 15.42 -25.23 -26.55
N ALA A 227 14.36 -24.44 -26.60
CA ALA A 227 14.17 -23.29 -25.70
C ALA A 227 14.20 -23.67 -24.21
N SER A 228 13.69 -24.85 -23.83
CA SER A 228 13.70 -25.33 -22.44
C SER A 228 15.09 -25.69 -21.90
N GLN A 229 16.10 -25.81 -22.77
CA GLN A 229 17.49 -26.11 -22.40
C GLN A 229 18.35 -24.83 -22.25
N ARG A 230 17.82 -23.65 -22.61
CA ARG A 230 18.54 -22.38 -22.49
C ARG A 230 18.72 -21.98 -21.03
N PRO A 231 19.73 -21.13 -20.70
CA PRO A 231 19.92 -20.63 -19.35
C PRO A 231 18.65 -20.01 -18.76
N GLN A 232 18.39 -20.31 -17.48
CA GLN A 232 17.24 -19.80 -16.75
C GLN A 232 17.66 -19.24 -15.39
N LEU A 233 17.31 -17.98 -15.10
CA LEU A 233 17.41 -17.41 -13.76
C LEU A 233 16.02 -17.41 -13.12
N THR A 234 15.88 -18.01 -11.94
CA THR A 234 14.64 -17.98 -11.16
C THR A 234 14.85 -17.12 -9.92
N VAL A 235 13.98 -16.13 -9.72
CA VAL A 235 14.03 -15.18 -8.62
C VAL A 235 12.75 -15.31 -7.81
N THR A 236 12.89 -15.57 -6.52
CA THR A 236 11.81 -15.46 -5.54
C THR A 236 11.96 -14.14 -4.80
N TYR A 237 10.91 -13.32 -4.74
CA TYR A 237 10.94 -11.99 -4.12
C TYR A 237 9.64 -11.67 -3.38
N THR A 238 9.73 -10.83 -2.35
CA THR A 238 8.56 -10.18 -1.75
C THR A 238 8.31 -8.87 -2.51
N PRO A 239 7.12 -8.62 -3.08
CA PRO A 239 6.81 -7.34 -3.72
C PRO A 239 6.94 -6.15 -2.75
N GLY A 240 7.37 -4.99 -3.29
CA GLY A 240 7.38 -3.72 -2.55
C GLY A 240 5.97 -3.12 -2.43
N PHE A 241 5.87 -1.95 -1.78
CA PHE A 241 4.63 -1.18 -1.76
C PHE A 241 4.32 -0.60 -3.14
N VAL A 242 3.02 -0.54 -3.47
CA VAL A 242 2.52 0.16 -4.65
C VAL A 242 2.52 1.66 -4.39
N HIS A 243 3.05 2.42 -5.35
CA HIS A 243 3.16 3.87 -5.26
C HIS A 243 2.81 4.60 -6.58
N PRO A 244 2.04 5.71 -6.54
CA PRO A 244 1.13 6.08 -5.46
C PRO A 244 0.16 4.94 -5.13
N GLY A 245 0.03 4.63 -3.85
CA GLY A 245 -0.85 3.58 -3.35
C GLY A 245 -1.23 3.75 -1.88
N LEU A 246 -0.94 4.89 -1.27
CA LEU A 246 -1.55 5.32 -0.02
C LEU A 246 -2.66 6.32 -0.31
N HIS A 247 -3.84 6.02 0.26
CA HIS A 247 -5.12 6.71 0.05
C HIS A 247 -5.66 6.73 -1.37
N VAL A 248 -4.84 6.93 -2.41
CA VAL A 248 -5.25 7.02 -3.81
C VAL A 248 -4.16 6.46 -4.71
N SER A 249 -4.54 5.73 -5.76
CA SER A 249 -3.60 5.23 -6.76
C SER A 249 -3.37 6.19 -7.92
N LYS A 250 -2.28 5.97 -8.67
CA LYS A 250 -2.02 6.72 -9.91
C LYS A 250 -3.21 6.67 -10.88
N ALA A 251 -3.76 5.46 -11.10
CA ALA A 251 -4.85 5.26 -12.05
C ALA A 251 -6.14 5.96 -11.61
N GLN A 252 -6.42 6.01 -10.31
CA GLN A 252 -7.56 6.79 -9.77
C GLN A 252 -7.38 8.29 -10.01
N LEU A 253 -6.17 8.82 -9.79
CA LEU A 253 -5.86 10.22 -10.09
C LEU A 253 -5.97 10.53 -11.58
N ASP A 254 -5.46 9.65 -12.46
CA ASP A 254 -5.57 9.79 -13.92
C ASP A 254 -7.04 9.79 -14.38
N PHE A 255 -7.88 8.91 -13.78
CA PHE A 255 -9.31 8.89 -14.04
C PHE A 255 -9.97 10.24 -13.68
N VAL A 256 -9.71 10.76 -12.48
CA VAL A 256 -10.29 12.05 -12.06
C VAL A 256 -9.81 13.19 -12.96
N ARG A 257 -8.52 13.22 -13.30
CA ARG A 257 -7.95 14.20 -14.23
C ARG A 257 -8.67 14.17 -15.58
N ALA A 258 -8.91 12.98 -16.14
CA ALA A 258 -9.65 12.82 -17.38
C ALA A 258 -11.10 13.33 -17.26
N LYS A 259 -11.78 13.08 -16.14
CA LYS A 259 -13.13 13.61 -15.88
C LYS A 259 -13.14 15.14 -15.80
N ILE A 260 -12.16 15.75 -15.15
CA ILE A 260 -12.02 17.21 -15.07
C ILE A 260 -11.77 17.80 -16.47
N GLY A 261 -10.83 17.22 -17.24
CA GLY A 261 -10.52 17.66 -18.60
C GLY A 261 -11.70 17.55 -19.57
N ALA A 262 -12.60 16.58 -19.36
CA ALA A 262 -13.85 16.43 -20.10
C ALA A 262 -14.99 17.33 -19.58
N GLY A 263 -14.76 18.15 -18.55
CA GLY A 263 -15.78 19.01 -17.94
C GLY A 263 -16.88 18.27 -17.18
N ALA A 264 -16.64 17.01 -16.78
CA ALA A 264 -17.66 16.16 -16.17
C ALA A 264 -17.97 16.55 -14.72
N GLN A 265 -19.24 16.46 -14.35
CA GLN A 265 -19.71 16.64 -12.98
C GLN A 265 -19.77 15.28 -12.25
N PRO A 266 -19.46 15.22 -10.94
CA PRO A 266 -19.20 16.34 -10.03
C PRO A 266 -17.73 16.82 -9.97
N TRP A 267 -16.81 16.17 -10.66
CA TRP A 267 -15.37 16.43 -10.54
C TRP A 267 -14.99 17.88 -10.87
N LEU A 268 -15.50 18.45 -11.97
CA LEU A 268 -15.18 19.82 -12.35
C LEU A 268 -15.63 20.84 -11.28
N ALA A 269 -16.82 20.70 -10.71
CA ALA A 269 -17.28 21.62 -9.67
C ALA A 269 -16.39 21.57 -8.41
N GLN A 270 -15.95 20.38 -7.99
CA GLN A 270 -15.07 20.22 -6.84
C GLN A 270 -13.66 20.73 -7.13
N PHE A 271 -13.17 20.53 -8.37
CA PHE A 271 -11.88 21.04 -8.81
C PHE A 271 -11.87 22.57 -8.78
N ASN A 272 -12.92 23.21 -9.29
CA ASN A 272 -13.05 24.67 -9.26
C ASN A 272 -13.10 25.21 -7.82
N LYS A 273 -13.77 24.50 -6.89
CA LYS A 273 -13.75 24.84 -5.46
C LYS A 273 -12.35 24.76 -4.86
N ALA A 274 -11.57 23.74 -5.22
CA ALA A 274 -10.19 23.60 -4.75
C ALA A 274 -9.29 24.71 -5.33
N ALA A 275 -9.31 24.89 -6.65
CA ALA A 275 -8.47 25.85 -7.37
C ALA A 275 -8.77 27.32 -7.01
N GLY A 276 -10.03 27.64 -6.70
CA GLY A 276 -10.44 28.97 -6.25
C GLY A 276 -10.33 29.22 -4.74
N GLY A 277 -9.93 28.21 -3.95
CA GLY A 277 -9.89 28.27 -2.49
C GLY A 277 -8.58 28.81 -1.92
N ALA A 278 -8.58 29.18 -0.63
CA ALA A 278 -7.39 29.70 0.06
C ALA A 278 -6.21 28.70 0.14
N TYR A 279 -6.49 27.40 0.01
CA TYR A 279 -5.48 26.34 -0.04
C TYR A 279 -4.82 26.17 -1.43
N ALA A 280 -5.29 26.87 -2.47
CA ALA A 280 -4.63 26.91 -3.78
C ALA A 280 -3.57 28.02 -3.89
N ASN A 281 -3.38 28.84 -2.85
CA ASN A 281 -2.43 29.96 -2.89
C ASN A 281 -0.97 29.46 -2.98
N THR A 282 -0.39 29.56 -4.18
CA THR A 282 0.99 29.14 -4.47
C THR A 282 2.06 30.05 -3.86
N ALA A 283 1.70 31.25 -3.39
CA ALA A 283 2.60 32.19 -2.72
C ALA A 283 2.63 32.03 -1.19
N TRP A 284 1.96 31.01 -0.64
CA TRP A 284 1.91 30.79 0.80
C TRP A 284 3.28 30.49 1.42
N THR A 285 3.56 31.09 2.58
CA THR A 285 4.73 30.81 3.41
C THR A 285 4.34 29.84 4.54
N PRO A 286 4.86 28.59 4.54
CA PRO A 286 4.59 27.63 5.60
C PRO A 286 5.16 28.09 6.94
N LYS A 287 4.55 27.63 8.04
CA LYS A 287 4.92 28.05 9.40
C LYS A 287 5.24 26.86 10.32
N PRO A 288 6.23 26.03 9.99
CA PRO A 288 6.62 24.93 10.87
C PRO A 288 7.26 25.46 12.16
N VAL A 289 7.17 24.68 13.23
CA VAL A 289 7.86 24.92 14.51
C VAL A 289 8.70 23.70 14.87
N GLN A 290 9.79 23.90 15.60
CA GLN A 290 10.66 22.77 16.02
C GLN A 290 9.97 21.84 17.02
N THR A 291 9.33 22.44 18.02
CA THR A 291 8.57 21.74 19.06
C THR A 291 7.13 22.22 19.03
N MET A 292 6.23 21.34 18.63
CA MET A 292 4.80 21.63 18.58
C MET A 292 4.16 21.36 19.95
N ARG A 293 3.29 22.26 20.43
CA ARG A 293 2.58 22.11 21.71
C ARG A 293 1.11 22.40 21.52
N CYS A 294 0.29 21.37 21.71
CA CYS A 294 -1.16 21.43 21.44
C CYS A 294 -1.94 21.19 22.72
N GLY A 295 -2.55 22.25 23.23
CA GLY A 295 -3.38 22.21 24.42
C GLY A 295 -4.73 21.53 24.20
N ASN A 296 -5.33 21.04 25.28
CA ASN A 296 -6.72 20.60 25.36
C ASN A 296 -7.22 20.73 26.83
N GLY A 297 -8.47 20.42 27.13
CA GLY A 297 -8.97 20.32 28.51
C GLY A 297 -8.93 21.65 29.27
N GLY A 298 -9.25 22.75 28.58
CA GLY A 298 -9.22 24.11 29.13
C GLY A 298 -7.91 24.87 28.91
N SER A 299 -6.88 24.23 28.32
CA SER A 299 -5.69 24.94 27.84
C SER A 299 -5.95 25.58 26.47
N THR A 300 -5.50 26.84 26.29
CA THR A 300 -5.54 27.58 25.02
C THR A 300 -4.19 27.55 24.27
N VAL A 301 -3.22 26.75 24.74
CA VAL A 301 -1.89 26.68 24.12
C VAL A 301 -2.00 26.10 22.71
N ASP A 302 -1.54 26.87 21.73
CA ASP A 302 -1.38 26.45 20.34
C ASP A 302 -0.04 26.97 19.81
N ILE A 303 0.98 26.11 19.85
CA ILE A 303 2.28 26.37 19.24
C ILE A 303 2.40 25.48 18.02
N GLY A 304 1.99 26.02 16.87
CA GLY A 304 2.11 25.39 15.55
C GLY A 304 1.04 24.35 15.21
N CYS A 305 0.04 24.11 16.05
CA CYS A 305 -0.95 23.06 15.85
C CYS A 305 -1.98 23.44 14.78
N TYR A 306 -2.54 24.64 14.88
CA TYR A 306 -3.46 25.15 13.86
C TYR A 306 -2.76 25.39 12.51
N ASP A 307 -1.58 26.02 12.53
CA ASP A 307 -0.82 26.30 11.32
C ASP A 307 -0.41 25.00 10.60
N SER A 308 -0.01 23.96 11.33
CA SER A 308 0.37 22.68 10.71
C SER A 308 -0.77 21.90 10.09
N ARG A 309 -1.98 21.92 10.66
CA ARG A 309 -3.16 21.34 9.99
C ARG A 309 -3.46 22.06 8.68
N ASN A 310 -3.42 23.39 8.70
CA ASN A 310 -3.65 24.21 7.52
C ASN A 310 -2.57 24.02 6.45
N ASP A 311 -1.31 23.91 6.85
CA ASP A 311 -0.20 23.65 5.93
C ASP A 311 -0.27 22.24 5.35
N ALA A 312 -0.63 21.22 6.13
CA ALA A 312 -0.81 19.85 5.64
C ALA A 312 -1.94 19.76 4.60
N LEU A 313 -3.10 20.38 4.90
CA LEU A 313 -4.20 20.43 3.95
C LEU A 313 -3.86 21.27 2.70
N ARG A 314 -3.09 22.35 2.87
CA ARG A 314 -2.59 23.14 1.73
C ARG A 314 -1.68 22.30 0.85
N ALA A 315 -0.71 21.59 1.42
CA ALA A 315 0.18 20.71 0.68
C ALA A 315 -0.62 19.65 -0.09
N TYR A 316 -1.62 19.03 0.55
CA TYR A 316 -2.49 18.06 -0.12
C TYR A 316 -3.31 18.68 -1.25
N THR A 317 -3.94 19.83 -1.02
CA THR A 317 -4.72 20.55 -2.05
C THR A 317 -3.84 20.94 -3.23
N LEU A 318 -2.65 21.51 -3.00
CA LEU A 318 -1.68 21.87 -4.03
C LEU A 318 -1.18 20.63 -4.79
N SER A 319 -0.96 19.50 -4.12
CA SER A 319 -0.54 18.25 -4.78
C SER A 319 -1.63 17.71 -5.73
N LEU A 320 -2.90 17.79 -5.36
CA LEU A 320 -4.02 17.43 -6.23
C LEU A 320 -4.14 18.38 -7.42
N LEU A 321 -4.01 19.70 -7.19
CA LEU A 321 -4.02 20.69 -8.28
C LEU A 321 -2.86 20.46 -9.25
N TRP A 322 -1.65 20.23 -8.75
CA TRP A 322 -0.50 19.83 -9.55
C TRP A 322 -0.83 18.60 -10.41
N TYR A 323 -1.34 17.53 -9.81
CA TYR A 323 -1.56 16.30 -10.55
C TYR A 323 -2.60 16.48 -11.66
N HIS A 324 -3.69 17.19 -11.36
CA HIS A 324 -4.81 17.37 -12.28
C HIS A 324 -4.50 18.37 -13.41
N THR A 325 -3.75 19.45 -13.14
CA THR A 325 -3.43 20.48 -14.15
C THR A 325 -2.06 20.30 -14.82
N ARG A 326 -1.10 19.69 -14.12
CA ARG A 326 0.34 19.67 -14.47
C ARG A 326 0.99 21.05 -14.52
N GLU A 327 0.43 22.03 -13.81
CA GLU A 327 1.04 23.34 -13.66
C GLU A 327 2.09 23.33 -12.53
N GLN A 328 3.36 23.46 -12.89
CA GLN A 328 4.51 23.33 -12.00
C GLN A 328 4.44 24.20 -10.73
N ARG A 329 3.82 25.39 -10.81
CA ARG A 329 3.63 26.29 -9.67
C ARG A 329 2.95 25.65 -8.45
N TYR A 330 2.07 24.67 -8.67
CA TYR A 330 1.40 23.94 -7.60
C TYR A 330 2.32 22.91 -6.95
N ALA A 331 3.12 22.19 -7.74
CA ALA A 331 4.14 21.28 -7.25
C ALA A 331 5.20 22.03 -6.43
N ASP A 332 5.74 23.13 -6.94
CA ASP A 332 6.76 23.93 -6.26
C ASP A 332 6.27 24.45 -4.90
N ALA A 333 4.99 24.86 -4.84
CA ALA A 333 4.36 25.30 -3.60
C ALA A 333 4.13 24.16 -2.60
N ALA A 334 3.71 22.98 -3.06
CA ALA A 334 3.57 21.80 -2.20
C ALA A 334 4.94 21.35 -1.66
N ILE A 335 5.96 21.26 -2.53
CA ILE A 335 7.35 20.90 -2.17
C ILE A 335 7.90 21.87 -1.12
N ARG A 336 7.67 23.18 -1.27
CA ARG A 336 8.12 24.18 -0.28
C ARG A 336 7.53 23.92 1.10
N ILE A 337 6.26 23.54 1.20
CA ILE A 337 5.63 23.20 2.48
C ILE A 337 6.24 21.91 3.04
N LEU A 338 6.33 20.85 2.24
CA LEU A 338 6.88 19.56 2.65
C LEU A 338 8.33 19.70 3.16
N ASP A 339 9.19 20.39 2.40
CA ASP A 339 10.58 20.65 2.77
C ASP A 339 10.69 21.49 4.06
N ALA A 340 9.82 22.48 4.24
CA ALA A 340 9.85 23.34 5.44
C ALA A 340 9.59 22.53 6.72
N TYR A 341 8.61 21.61 6.71
CA TYR A 341 8.36 20.72 7.84
C TYR A 341 9.47 19.68 8.01
N ALA A 342 9.95 19.06 6.92
CA ALA A 342 11.06 18.11 6.96
C ALA A 342 12.32 18.69 7.60
N ASN A 343 12.58 19.98 7.39
CA ASN A 343 13.77 20.66 7.91
C ASN A 343 13.61 21.21 9.34
N THR A 344 12.38 21.30 9.85
CA THR A 344 12.10 22.08 11.06
C THR A 344 11.50 21.24 12.18
N LEU A 345 10.47 20.43 11.89
CA LEU A 345 9.71 19.74 12.94
C LEU A 345 10.54 18.60 13.54
N GLN A 346 10.79 18.66 14.85
CA GLN A 346 11.58 17.66 15.57
C GLN A 346 10.73 16.83 16.52
N THR A 347 9.70 17.43 17.12
CA THR A 347 8.78 16.71 18.01
C THR A 347 7.43 17.39 18.10
N ILE A 348 6.40 16.57 18.27
CA ILE A 348 5.09 17.00 18.76
C ILE A 348 5.04 16.61 20.23
N LEU A 349 5.07 17.60 21.13
CA LEU A 349 5.20 17.33 22.56
C LEU A 349 3.92 16.71 23.12
N PHE A 350 4.09 15.71 23.98
CA PHE A 350 3.03 15.15 24.81
C PHE A 350 3.62 14.76 26.16
N ILE A 351 3.07 15.35 27.22
CA ILE A 351 3.42 15.05 28.60
C ILE A 351 2.10 14.63 29.29
N GLN A 352 2.06 13.39 29.79
CA GLN A 352 0.87 12.88 30.45
C GLN A 352 0.53 13.75 31.68
N GLY A 353 -0.72 14.18 31.77
CA GLY A 353 -1.20 15.09 32.81
C GLY A 353 -1.00 16.58 32.54
N ASP A 354 -0.30 16.95 31.46
CA ASP A 354 -0.13 18.36 31.07
C ASP A 354 -1.14 18.76 29.98
N ASN A 355 -2.15 19.52 30.38
CA ASN A 355 -3.18 20.03 29.49
C ASN A 355 -2.64 20.94 28.38
N SER A 356 -1.42 21.49 28.49
CA SER A 356 -0.80 22.33 27.44
C SER A 356 -0.21 21.53 26.27
N THR A 357 -0.13 20.21 26.38
CA THR A 357 0.42 19.32 25.35
C THR A 357 -0.48 18.13 25.03
N TYR A 358 -1.62 18.02 25.72
CA TYR A 358 -2.49 16.84 25.70
C TYR A 358 -3.00 16.45 24.31
N ASN A 359 -3.18 17.42 23.40
CA ASN A 359 -3.66 17.14 22.05
C ASN A 359 -2.55 16.70 21.08
N GLY A 360 -1.30 16.64 21.53
CA GLY A 360 -0.14 16.25 20.72
C GLY A 360 -0.33 14.94 19.93
N PRO A 361 -0.81 13.85 20.55
CA PRO A 361 -1.05 12.59 19.84
C PRO A 361 -2.09 12.69 18.72
N LEU A 362 -3.20 13.39 18.95
CA LEU A 362 -4.22 13.58 17.91
C LEU A 362 -3.69 14.49 16.78
N GLN A 363 -2.96 15.54 17.14
CA GLN A 363 -2.32 16.41 16.15
C GLN A 363 -1.36 15.60 15.27
N ALA A 364 -0.53 14.75 15.87
CA ALA A 364 0.36 13.85 15.13
C ALA A 364 -0.42 12.93 14.18
N ALA A 365 -1.56 12.39 14.61
CA ALA A 365 -2.41 11.55 13.79
C ALA A 365 -2.95 12.30 12.56
N TRP A 366 -3.54 13.48 12.75
CA TRP A 366 -4.06 14.29 11.63
C TRP A 366 -2.97 14.70 10.63
N LEU A 367 -1.78 15.05 11.12
CA LEU A 367 -0.63 15.32 10.25
C LEU A 367 -0.24 14.07 9.47
N ALA A 368 -0.15 12.90 10.11
CA ALA A 368 0.14 11.62 9.45
C ALA A 368 -0.94 11.18 8.44
N GLU A 369 -2.15 11.72 8.52
CA GLU A 369 -3.20 11.45 7.54
C GLU A 369 -3.07 12.33 6.29
N LEU A 370 -2.63 13.59 6.39
CA LEU A 370 -2.58 14.52 5.24
C LEU A 370 -1.20 14.66 4.59
N PHE A 371 -0.15 14.81 5.40
CA PHE A 371 1.19 15.09 4.90
C PHE A 371 1.73 13.96 4.00
N PRO A 372 1.64 12.68 4.40
CA PRO A 372 2.08 11.58 3.54
C PRO A 372 1.32 11.50 2.20
N ARG A 373 0.01 11.78 2.18
CA ARG A 373 -0.78 11.81 0.93
C ARG A 373 -0.24 12.84 -0.05
N ALA A 374 0.02 14.05 0.44
CA ALA A 374 0.60 15.12 -0.36
C ALA A 374 2.00 14.75 -0.88
N ALA A 375 2.85 14.24 0.01
CA ALA A 375 4.21 13.86 -0.31
C ALA A 375 4.28 12.71 -1.33
N GLU A 376 3.41 11.71 -1.20
CA GLU A 376 3.38 10.58 -2.12
C GLU A 376 2.97 11.00 -3.53
N ILE A 377 1.92 11.84 -3.65
CA ILE A 377 1.53 12.40 -4.95
C ILE A 377 2.70 13.16 -5.57
N ILE A 378 3.39 14.02 -4.82
CA ILE A 378 4.53 14.79 -5.32
C ILE A 378 5.71 13.89 -5.73
N ARG A 379 6.09 12.93 -4.89
CA ARG A 379 7.25 12.05 -5.11
C ARG A 379 7.10 11.19 -6.36
N TYR A 380 5.90 10.68 -6.63
CA TYR A 380 5.65 9.71 -7.71
C TYR A 380 4.83 10.28 -8.88
N SER A 381 4.99 11.57 -9.19
CA SER A 381 4.30 12.24 -10.31
C SER A 381 5.18 13.15 -11.16
N ASP A 382 6.50 12.95 -11.13
CA ASP A 382 7.50 13.75 -11.83
C ASP A 382 7.46 15.26 -11.48
N ALA A 383 7.12 15.57 -10.23
CA ALA A 383 6.93 16.95 -9.75
C ALA A 383 8.24 17.75 -9.56
N GLY A 384 9.40 17.12 -9.77
CA GLY A 384 10.71 17.72 -9.53
C GLY A 384 11.20 17.67 -8.07
N TRP A 385 10.52 16.92 -7.19
CA TRP A 385 11.00 16.69 -5.82
C TRP A 385 12.09 15.61 -5.83
N THR A 386 13.28 15.94 -5.35
CA THR A 386 14.40 14.98 -5.37
C THR A 386 14.19 13.90 -4.32
N GLU A 387 14.71 12.70 -4.63
CA GLU A 387 14.59 11.53 -3.75
C GLU A 387 15.21 11.79 -2.37
N GLU A 388 16.35 12.48 -2.30
CA GLU A 388 16.98 12.90 -1.04
C GLU A 388 16.03 13.71 -0.13
N LYS A 389 15.29 14.66 -0.72
CA LYS A 389 14.33 15.48 0.03
C LYS A 389 13.12 14.68 0.45
N ALA A 390 12.65 13.77 -0.40
CA ALA A 390 11.54 12.88 -0.11
C ALA A 390 11.84 11.91 1.04
N VAL A 391 13.07 11.36 1.07
CA VAL A 391 13.58 10.54 2.18
C VAL A 391 13.66 11.36 3.47
N ARG A 392 14.24 12.56 3.44
CA ARG A 392 14.33 13.44 4.61
C ARG A 392 12.95 13.76 5.22
N PHE A 393 11.93 13.95 4.39
CA PHE A 393 10.56 14.12 4.87
C PHE A 393 10.03 12.85 5.57
N GLY A 394 10.31 11.67 5.01
CA GLY A 394 10.00 10.38 5.65
C GLY A 394 10.68 10.21 7.01
N ASP A 395 11.92 10.64 7.12
CA ASP A 395 12.67 10.62 8.38
C ASP A 395 12.03 11.54 9.43
N MET A 396 11.56 12.74 9.03
CA MET A 396 10.81 13.63 9.92
C MET A 396 9.52 12.97 10.43
N LEU A 397 8.77 12.27 9.57
CA LEU A 397 7.58 11.53 10.00
C LEU A 397 7.93 10.45 11.04
N LYS A 398 9.01 9.68 10.80
CA LYS A 398 9.48 8.64 11.73
C LYS A 398 9.97 9.23 13.06
N LEU A 399 10.62 10.39 13.03
CA LEU A 399 11.19 11.04 14.21
C LEU A 399 10.12 11.76 15.06
N ALA A 400 9.36 12.67 14.44
CA ALA A 400 8.53 13.62 15.16
C ALA A 400 7.08 13.15 15.37
N VAL A 401 6.56 12.34 14.43
CA VAL A 401 5.13 12.01 14.34
C VAL A 401 4.86 10.58 14.82
N LEU A 402 5.55 9.59 14.24
CA LEU A 402 5.29 8.17 14.48
C LEU A 402 5.31 7.75 15.97
N PRO A 403 6.25 8.22 16.82
CA PRO A 403 6.30 7.83 18.22
C PRO A 403 5.05 8.23 19.02
N ARG A 404 4.26 9.20 18.51
CA ARG A 404 3.03 9.68 19.17
C ARG A 404 1.80 8.85 18.85
N ILE A 405 1.85 8.02 17.80
CA ILE A 405 0.65 7.34 17.27
C ILE A 405 0.81 5.82 17.14
N THR A 406 2.06 5.31 17.14
CA THR A 406 2.35 3.89 16.82
C THR A 406 1.68 2.89 17.76
N ASN A 407 1.33 3.26 18.99
CA ASN A 407 0.69 2.38 19.98
C ASN A 407 -0.79 2.70 20.22
N GLY A 408 -1.36 3.64 19.45
CA GLY A 408 -2.70 4.15 19.69
C GLY A 408 -2.82 4.96 20.99
N TRP A 409 -4.06 5.20 21.41
CA TRP A 409 -4.42 6.05 22.54
C TRP A 409 -5.22 5.29 23.59
N PRO A 410 -4.76 5.24 24.87
CA PRO A 410 -5.47 4.56 25.96
C PRO A 410 -6.46 5.46 26.71
N GLY A 411 -6.57 6.76 26.39
CA GLY A 411 -7.44 7.69 27.12
C GLY A 411 -8.89 7.73 26.63
N GLY A 412 -9.33 6.72 25.89
CA GLY A 412 -10.67 6.64 25.28
C GLY A 412 -10.88 7.52 24.05
N GLY A 413 -12.00 7.31 23.34
CA GLY A 413 -12.32 7.98 22.08
C GLY A 413 -11.81 7.20 20.86
N SER A 414 -12.76 6.67 20.08
CA SER A 414 -12.45 5.86 18.89
C SER A 414 -11.89 6.70 17.74
N ASN A 415 -12.32 7.97 17.59
CA ASN A 415 -11.86 8.82 16.49
C ASN A 415 -10.34 9.08 16.54
N TRP A 416 -9.74 9.20 17.73
CA TRP A 416 -8.30 9.34 17.88
C TRP A 416 -7.57 8.09 17.41
N ASN A 417 -7.98 6.93 17.93
CA ASN A 417 -7.37 5.65 17.59
C ASN A 417 -7.51 5.31 16.09
N ASN A 418 -8.64 5.66 15.48
CA ASN A 418 -8.87 5.46 14.05
C ASN A 418 -7.97 6.37 13.21
N SER A 419 -7.84 7.67 13.54
CA SER A 419 -6.88 8.57 12.90
C SER A 419 -5.44 8.11 13.08
N MET A 420 -5.06 7.66 14.28
CA MET A 420 -3.72 7.13 14.55
C MET A 420 -3.43 5.89 13.71
N THR A 421 -4.39 4.98 13.60
CA THR A 421 -4.26 3.75 12.79
C THR A 421 -4.03 4.08 11.32
N ASN A 422 -4.83 4.98 10.76
CA ASN A 422 -4.65 5.47 9.38
C ASN A 422 -3.30 6.17 9.21
N GLY A 423 -2.91 7.04 10.15
CA GLY A 423 -1.62 7.72 10.14
C GLY A 423 -0.42 6.77 10.17
N VAL A 424 -0.46 5.73 11.01
CA VAL A 424 0.59 4.70 11.06
C VAL A 424 0.68 3.96 9.72
N MET A 425 -0.45 3.58 9.13
CA MET A 425 -0.48 2.92 7.83
C MET A 425 0.09 3.80 6.71
N ASN A 426 -0.27 5.09 6.70
CA ASN A 426 0.25 6.05 5.72
C ASN A 426 1.76 6.25 5.86
N ILE A 427 2.29 6.37 7.08
CA ILE A 427 3.74 6.44 7.29
C ILE A 427 4.43 5.14 6.84
N ALA A 428 3.82 3.99 7.11
CA ALA A 428 4.36 2.69 6.72
C ALA A 428 4.51 2.58 5.20
N VAL A 429 3.45 2.86 4.44
CA VAL A 429 3.48 2.84 2.97
C VAL A 429 4.49 3.87 2.46
N TYR A 430 4.39 5.14 2.87
CA TYR A 430 5.28 6.21 2.37
C TYR A 430 6.77 5.92 2.59
N THR A 431 7.11 5.24 3.69
CA THR A 431 8.50 4.92 4.07
C THR A 431 8.92 3.49 3.77
N ASN A 432 8.11 2.74 3.01
CA ASN A 432 8.35 1.34 2.65
C ASN A 432 8.58 0.40 3.85
N ASP A 433 7.91 0.66 4.98
CA ASP A 433 8.07 -0.10 6.22
C ASP A 433 6.99 -1.18 6.37
N LYS A 434 7.31 -2.39 5.94
CA LYS A 434 6.39 -3.54 5.99
C LYS A 434 5.98 -3.92 7.43
N VAL A 435 6.92 -3.89 8.36
CA VAL A 435 6.64 -4.27 9.76
C VAL A 435 5.66 -3.29 10.38
N LEU A 436 5.82 -2.00 10.09
CA LEU A 436 4.89 -0.98 10.53
C LEU A 436 3.51 -1.10 9.85
N PHE A 437 3.48 -1.49 8.57
CA PHE A 437 2.22 -1.74 7.86
C PHE A 437 1.46 -2.91 8.48
N ASP A 438 2.12 -4.05 8.70
CA ASP A 438 1.52 -5.22 9.35
C ASP A 438 0.98 -4.87 10.75
N LYS A 439 1.71 -4.04 11.51
CA LYS A 439 1.22 -3.49 12.78
C LYS A 439 -0.05 -2.66 12.61
N SER A 440 -0.10 -1.78 11.60
CA SER A 440 -1.27 -0.95 11.31
C SER A 440 -2.50 -1.75 10.89
N LEU A 441 -2.33 -2.87 10.18
CA LEU A 441 -3.41 -3.81 9.86
C LEU A 441 -4.00 -4.42 11.14
N GLY A 442 -3.13 -4.85 12.06
CA GLY A 442 -3.54 -5.35 13.38
C GLY A 442 -4.30 -4.30 14.19
N MET A 443 -3.81 -3.05 14.20
CA MET A 443 -4.52 -1.93 14.81
C MET A 443 -5.91 -1.75 14.18
N TRP A 444 -6.01 -1.75 12.85
CA TRP A 444 -7.29 -1.55 12.15
C TRP A 444 -8.32 -2.63 12.49
N ARG A 445 -7.95 -3.92 12.40
CA ARG A 445 -8.83 -5.07 12.71
C ARG A 445 -9.34 -5.04 14.16
N GLN A 446 -8.54 -4.49 15.06
CA GLN A 446 -8.94 -4.26 16.43
C GLN A 446 -9.89 -3.05 16.54
N ARG A 447 -9.49 -1.87 16.04
CA ARG A 447 -10.22 -0.61 16.25
C ARG A 447 -11.58 -0.57 15.58
N VAL A 448 -11.75 -1.19 14.42
CA VAL A 448 -13.04 -1.21 13.71
C VAL A 448 -14.14 -1.90 14.52
N ARG A 449 -13.81 -2.98 15.25
CA ARG A 449 -14.74 -3.72 16.12
C ARG A 449 -15.03 -2.99 17.43
N GLU A 450 -14.04 -2.28 17.97
CA GLU A 450 -14.24 -1.41 19.14
C GLU A 450 -15.09 -0.17 18.80
N THR A 451 -15.01 0.33 17.56
CA THR A 451 -15.67 1.57 17.14
C THR A 451 -17.15 1.38 16.81
N TYR A 452 -17.51 0.28 16.12
CA TYR A 452 -18.86 0.04 15.64
C TYR A 452 -19.39 -1.27 16.17
N TYR A 453 -20.56 -1.24 16.78
CA TYR A 453 -21.19 -2.44 17.33
C TYR A 453 -21.97 -3.22 16.28
N LEU A 454 -21.89 -4.54 16.36
CA LEU A 454 -22.83 -5.48 15.72
C LEU A 454 -23.34 -6.50 16.73
N THR A 455 -24.56 -6.98 16.54
CA THR A 455 -25.12 -8.10 17.33
C THR A 455 -24.31 -9.39 17.22
N SER A 456 -23.52 -9.56 16.16
CA SER A 456 -22.57 -10.67 16.04
C SER A 456 -21.45 -10.63 17.06
N ASP A 457 -21.22 -9.49 17.73
CA ASP A 457 -20.23 -9.35 18.81
C ASP A 457 -20.73 -9.93 20.14
N GLY A 458 -22.03 -10.26 20.23
CA GLY A 458 -22.69 -10.74 21.43
C GLY A 458 -23.59 -9.67 22.06
N ALA A 459 -23.90 -9.84 23.35
CA ALA A 459 -24.83 -8.96 24.05
C ALA A 459 -24.29 -7.53 24.29
N LEU A 460 -22.97 -7.37 24.28
CA LEU A 460 -22.26 -6.12 24.57
C LEU A 460 -21.21 -5.84 23.49
N PRO A 461 -20.84 -4.56 23.28
CA PRO A 461 -19.77 -4.20 22.36
C PRO A 461 -18.40 -4.71 22.81
N VAL A 462 -17.51 -4.88 21.83
CA VAL A 462 -16.11 -5.26 22.05
C VAL A 462 -15.38 -4.14 22.78
N SER A 463 -14.84 -4.45 23.96
CA SER A 463 -14.05 -3.54 24.78
C SER A 463 -12.62 -3.40 24.28
N ALA A 464 -12.08 -2.18 24.34
CA ALA A 464 -10.66 -1.95 24.12
C ALA A 464 -9.80 -2.62 25.22
N PRO A 465 -8.52 -2.97 24.97
CA PRO A 465 -7.65 -3.65 25.92
C PRO A 465 -7.52 -2.94 27.27
N ASP A 466 -7.51 -1.61 27.26
CA ASP A 466 -7.43 -0.77 28.46
C ASP A 466 -8.77 -0.71 29.24
N GLN A 467 -9.88 -1.09 28.61
CA GLN A 467 -11.24 -1.03 29.17
C GLN A 467 -11.74 -2.38 29.73
N ARG A 468 -10.96 -3.45 29.58
CA ARG A 468 -11.36 -4.80 29.98
C ARG A 468 -10.48 -5.41 31.07
N ASN A 469 -11.07 -6.32 31.84
CA ASN A 469 -10.39 -7.17 32.80
C ASN A 469 -9.60 -8.26 32.07
N ALA A 470 -8.78 -9.02 32.80
CA ALA A 470 -7.98 -10.12 32.22
C ALA A 470 -8.84 -11.23 31.59
N ASP A 471 -10.08 -11.40 32.05
CA ASP A 471 -11.07 -12.34 31.51
C ASP A 471 -11.83 -11.81 30.27
N GLY A 472 -11.49 -10.60 29.81
CA GLY A 472 -12.15 -9.96 28.67
C GLY A 472 -13.44 -9.21 28.99
N SER A 473 -13.95 -9.29 30.22
CA SER A 473 -15.13 -8.55 30.64
C SER A 473 -14.85 -7.04 30.77
N TRP A 474 -15.87 -6.21 30.57
CA TRP A 474 -15.75 -4.77 30.79
C TRP A 474 -15.36 -4.46 32.24
N LYS A 475 -14.41 -3.53 32.43
CA LYS A 475 -14.17 -2.92 33.73
C LYS A 475 -15.45 -2.19 34.20
N SER A 476 -15.68 -2.20 35.51
CA SER A 476 -16.87 -1.57 36.10
C SER A 476 -17.03 -0.11 35.64
N GLY A 477 -18.19 0.22 35.07
CA GLY A 477 -18.53 1.55 34.56
C GLY A 477 -17.86 1.96 33.23
N ALA A 478 -16.88 1.21 32.73
CA ALA A 478 -16.10 1.60 31.55
C ALA A 478 -16.94 1.62 30.27
N MET A 479 -17.87 0.66 30.12
CA MET A 479 -18.73 0.57 28.91
C MET A 479 -19.57 1.83 28.71
N LEU A 480 -20.31 2.27 29.75
CA LEU A 480 -21.19 3.43 29.64
C LEU A 480 -20.39 4.73 29.42
N SER A 481 -19.18 4.81 29.98
CA SER A 481 -18.27 5.93 29.71
C SER A 481 -17.78 5.94 28.26
N ALA A 482 -17.36 4.78 27.74
CA ALA A 482 -16.90 4.65 26.37
C ALA A 482 -18.00 4.93 25.35
N TRP A 483 -19.20 4.39 25.57
CA TRP A 483 -20.37 4.51 24.69
C TRP A 483 -21.32 5.67 25.07
N ARG A 484 -20.84 6.59 25.92
CA ARG A 484 -21.49 7.87 26.25
C ARG A 484 -22.96 7.73 26.67
N GLY A 485 -23.24 6.74 27.52
CA GLY A 485 -24.58 6.50 28.05
C GLY A 485 -25.54 5.76 27.11
N GLN A 486 -25.06 5.16 26.01
CA GLN A 486 -25.82 4.13 25.30
C GLN A 486 -25.93 2.88 26.19
N THR A 487 -27.16 2.45 26.45
CA THR A 487 -27.45 1.32 27.35
C THR A 487 -27.94 0.09 26.61
N GLU A 488 -28.61 0.26 25.47
CA GLU A 488 -29.16 -0.85 24.72
C GLU A 488 -28.16 -1.39 23.70
N PHE A 489 -27.90 -2.69 23.82
CA PHE A 489 -27.17 -3.54 22.88
C PHE A 489 -27.91 -4.88 22.76
N GLY A 490 -27.41 -5.79 21.92
CA GLY A 490 -28.01 -7.11 21.69
C GLY A 490 -29.22 -7.13 20.74
N THR A 491 -29.64 -5.99 20.19
CA THR A 491 -30.78 -5.90 19.25
C THR A 491 -30.33 -5.48 17.85
N ALA A 492 -31.00 -5.97 16.80
CA ALA A 492 -30.60 -5.66 15.41
C ALA A 492 -30.70 -4.17 15.07
N ARG A 493 -31.58 -3.40 15.75
CA ARG A 493 -31.76 -1.96 15.51
C ARG A 493 -30.54 -1.10 15.88
N VAL A 494 -29.66 -1.62 16.74
CA VAL A 494 -28.42 -0.92 17.13
C VAL A 494 -27.23 -1.29 16.25
N ASN A 495 -27.37 -2.20 15.29
CA ASN A 495 -26.27 -2.57 14.38
C ASN A 495 -25.73 -1.33 13.66
N GLY A 496 -24.41 -1.18 13.68
CA GLY A 496 -23.70 -0.05 13.09
C GLY A 496 -23.58 1.17 13.99
N ILE A 497 -24.16 1.18 15.20
CA ILE A 497 -23.97 2.31 16.11
C ILE A 497 -22.48 2.52 16.42
N SER A 498 -22.04 3.76 16.31
CA SER A 498 -20.68 4.18 16.64
C SER A 498 -20.56 4.44 18.14
N MET A 499 -19.40 4.11 18.72
CA MET A 499 -19.01 4.53 20.07
C MET A 499 -19.10 6.05 20.27
N GLU A 500 -18.90 6.84 19.21
CA GLU A 500 -19.00 8.31 19.28
C GLU A 500 -20.41 8.84 19.04
N ALA A 501 -21.39 8.01 18.63
CA ALA A 501 -22.70 8.50 18.18
C ALA A 501 -23.42 9.35 19.25
N CYS A 502 -23.35 8.92 20.51
CA CYS A 502 -23.93 9.66 21.64
C CYS A 502 -23.05 10.80 22.15
N ARG A 503 -21.80 10.92 21.70
CA ARG A 503 -21.00 12.13 21.86
C ARG A 503 -21.49 13.19 20.87
N ASP A 504 -21.23 12.95 19.60
CA ASP A 504 -21.65 13.74 18.44
C ASP A 504 -21.28 13.02 17.12
N PHE A 505 -21.99 13.37 16.04
CA PHE A 505 -21.74 12.79 14.73
C PHE A 505 -20.48 13.34 14.05
N GLY A 506 -19.90 14.44 14.53
CA GLY A 506 -18.61 14.94 14.03
C GLY A 506 -17.51 13.91 14.24
N HIS A 507 -17.35 13.44 15.48
CA HIS A 507 -16.37 12.43 15.84
C HIS A 507 -16.70 11.04 15.27
N ALA A 508 -17.99 10.69 15.20
CA ALA A 508 -18.42 9.45 14.54
C ALA A 508 -18.04 9.45 13.05
N THR A 509 -18.22 10.59 12.38
CA THR A 509 -17.86 10.79 10.97
C THR A 509 -16.35 10.80 10.76
N MET A 510 -15.57 11.39 11.67
CA MET A 510 -14.11 11.28 11.62
C MET A 510 -13.63 9.84 11.74
N SER A 511 -14.27 9.05 12.60
CA SER A 511 -13.94 7.63 12.78
C SER A 511 -14.15 6.83 11.48
N ILE A 512 -15.30 7.00 10.81
CA ILE A 512 -15.58 6.23 9.59
C ILE A 512 -14.70 6.67 8.43
N ALA A 513 -14.36 7.97 8.38
CA ALA A 513 -13.42 8.49 7.39
C ALA A 513 -12.04 7.84 7.56
N SER A 514 -11.44 7.87 8.76
CA SER A 514 -10.12 7.28 8.96
C SER A 514 -10.09 5.76 8.77
N ILE A 515 -11.15 5.04 9.20
CA ILE A 515 -11.27 3.59 8.97
C ILE A 515 -11.37 3.26 7.47
N SER A 516 -12.21 3.97 6.71
CA SER A 516 -12.36 3.75 5.27
C SER A 516 -11.11 4.14 4.49
N GLN A 517 -10.46 5.24 4.86
CA GLN A 517 -9.21 5.68 4.25
C GLN A 517 -8.08 4.67 4.46
N ALA A 518 -7.95 4.11 5.67
CA ALA A 518 -6.99 3.04 5.94
C ALA A 518 -7.33 1.75 5.18
N ALA A 519 -8.62 1.37 5.11
CA ALA A 519 -9.04 0.21 4.34
C ALA A 519 -8.78 0.37 2.82
N GLU A 520 -8.93 1.59 2.29
CA GLU A 520 -8.56 1.91 0.90
C GLU A 520 -7.06 1.80 0.68
N THR A 521 -6.23 2.38 1.56
CA THR A 521 -4.77 2.18 1.51
C THR A 521 -4.42 0.70 1.55
N ALA A 522 -5.00 -0.08 2.46
CA ALA A 522 -4.73 -1.51 2.56
C ALA A 522 -5.12 -2.27 1.27
N LEU A 523 -6.28 -1.94 0.68
CA LEU A 523 -6.75 -2.54 -0.57
C LEU A 523 -5.80 -2.25 -1.73
N LEU A 524 -5.28 -1.02 -1.83
CA LEU A 524 -4.27 -0.63 -2.82
C LEU A 524 -2.94 -1.38 -2.66
N GLN A 525 -2.69 -1.91 -1.46
CA GLN A 525 -1.54 -2.77 -1.15
C GLN A 525 -1.88 -4.26 -1.19
N GLY A 526 -3.07 -4.63 -1.68
CA GLY A 526 -3.50 -6.02 -1.86
C GLY A 526 -4.14 -6.68 -0.64
N VAL A 527 -4.49 -5.93 0.43
CA VAL A 527 -5.15 -6.45 1.63
C VAL A 527 -6.60 -5.96 1.70
N ASP A 528 -7.58 -6.84 1.50
CA ASP A 528 -9.01 -6.50 1.45
C ASP A 528 -9.66 -6.43 2.85
N LEU A 529 -9.33 -5.38 3.60
CA LEU A 529 -9.94 -5.09 4.91
C LEU A 529 -11.45 -4.79 4.83
N TYR A 530 -11.94 -4.33 3.68
CA TYR A 530 -13.37 -4.07 3.49
C TYR A 530 -14.17 -5.37 3.56
N SER A 531 -13.74 -6.42 2.85
CA SER A 531 -14.41 -7.71 2.89
C SER A 531 -14.42 -8.34 4.29
N GLU A 532 -13.35 -8.16 5.08
CA GLU A 532 -13.28 -8.64 6.48
C GLU A 532 -14.36 -8.03 7.39
N GLN A 533 -14.85 -6.81 7.09
CA GLN A 533 -15.79 -6.08 7.94
C GLN A 533 -16.98 -5.51 7.16
N GLU A 534 -17.36 -6.13 6.03
CA GLU A 534 -18.39 -5.64 5.10
C GLU A 534 -19.69 -5.28 5.82
N THR A 535 -20.23 -6.24 6.58
CA THR A 535 -21.48 -6.06 7.33
C THR A 535 -21.39 -4.90 8.32
N ARG A 536 -20.26 -4.75 9.01
CA ARG A 536 -20.06 -3.73 10.04
C ARG A 536 -19.98 -2.33 9.47
N LEU A 537 -19.22 -2.18 8.38
CA LEU A 537 -18.99 -0.89 7.75
C LEU A 537 -20.21 -0.41 6.96
N ILE A 538 -20.94 -1.31 6.29
CA ILE A 538 -22.22 -0.96 5.66
C ILE A 538 -23.25 -0.55 6.72
N ALA A 539 -23.41 -1.35 7.79
CA ALA A 539 -24.36 -1.05 8.85
C ALA A 539 -24.04 0.29 9.51
N SER A 540 -22.77 0.60 9.77
CA SER A 540 -22.39 1.87 10.41
C SER A 540 -22.61 3.08 9.52
N ALA A 541 -22.30 2.98 8.23
CA ALA A 541 -22.57 4.05 7.28
C ALA A 541 -24.07 4.29 7.11
N GLU A 542 -24.87 3.25 6.91
CA GLU A 542 -26.33 3.38 6.82
C GLU A 542 -26.94 3.90 8.13
N PHE A 543 -26.39 3.49 9.28
CA PHE A 543 -26.83 4.00 10.58
C PHE A 543 -26.66 5.50 10.68
N MET A 544 -25.48 6.02 10.35
CA MET A 544 -25.24 7.46 10.45
C MET A 544 -25.98 8.22 9.33
N ALA A 545 -25.96 7.70 8.11
CA ALA A 545 -26.54 8.38 6.96
C ALA A 545 -28.04 8.64 7.11
N ARG A 546 -28.81 7.70 7.69
CA ARG A 546 -30.26 7.89 7.88
C ARG A 546 -30.61 9.10 8.75
N PHE A 547 -29.74 9.47 9.70
CA PHE A 547 -29.93 10.67 10.53
C PHE A 547 -29.37 11.93 9.88
N LEU A 548 -28.31 11.81 9.06
CA LEU A 548 -27.71 12.96 8.40
C LEU A 548 -28.49 13.44 7.17
N VAL A 549 -29.13 12.54 6.43
CA VAL A 549 -29.86 12.87 5.18
C VAL A 549 -30.89 14.00 5.37
N PRO A 550 -31.77 13.97 6.39
CA PRO A 550 -32.77 15.02 6.60
C PRO A 550 -32.20 16.41 6.87
N HIS A 551 -30.92 16.51 7.26
CA HIS A 551 -30.29 17.76 7.72
C HIS A 551 -29.18 18.26 6.77
N ALA A 552 -28.83 17.50 5.73
CA ALA A 552 -27.86 17.94 4.72
C ALA A 552 -28.51 18.85 3.66
N PRO A 553 -27.80 19.89 3.14
CA PRO A 553 -26.34 20.08 3.16
C PRO A 553 -25.81 21.07 4.22
N ASP A 554 -26.60 21.43 5.24
CA ASP A 554 -26.26 22.52 6.19
C ASP A 554 -24.98 22.24 6.97
N LYS A 555 -23.87 22.69 6.39
CA LYS A 555 -22.55 22.58 6.99
C LYS A 555 -22.47 23.45 8.23
N ASN A 556 -21.98 22.85 9.31
CA ASN A 556 -21.68 23.49 10.59
C ASN A 556 -22.88 23.80 11.48
N ALA A 557 -24.11 23.45 11.11
CA ALA A 557 -25.20 23.42 12.07
C ALA A 557 -25.01 22.19 12.98
N GLN A 558 -24.32 22.37 14.11
CA GLN A 558 -24.36 21.42 15.22
C GLN A 558 -25.79 21.38 15.76
N LEU A 559 -26.63 20.59 15.11
CA LEU A 559 -28.05 20.47 15.44
C LEU A 559 -28.23 19.31 16.42
N THR A 560 -28.80 19.60 17.58
CA THR A 560 -29.24 18.54 18.49
C THR A 560 -30.66 18.13 18.14
N ILE A 561 -30.85 16.86 17.80
CA ILE A 561 -32.16 16.29 17.46
C ILE A 561 -32.64 15.33 18.55
N PRO A 562 -33.95 15.26 18.83
CA PRO A 562 -34.50 14.19 19.65
C PRO A 562 -34.39 12.85 18.93
N VAL A 563 -34.20 11.77 19.69
CA VAL A 563 -34.17 10.39 19.21
C VAL A 563 -35.01 9.50 20.13
N ASP A 564 -35.28 8.27 19.69
CA ASP A 564 -36.03 7.30 20.46
C ASP A 564 -35.40 7.03 21.84
N SER A 565 -36.23 6.60 22.79
CA SER A 565 -35.85 6.37 24.19
C SER A 565 -34.72 5.33 24.39
N TRP A 566 -34.50 4.45 23.41
CA TRP A 566 -33.45 3.44 23.44
C TRP A 566 -32.06 3.97 23.06
N LEU A 567 -31.98 5.12 22.39
CA LEU A 567 -30.74 5.69 21.86
C LEU A 567 -30.26 6.83 22.75
N CYS A 568 -29.01 6.76 23.20
CA CYS A 568 -28.37 7.76 24.06
C CYS A 568 -29.15 8.04 25.35
N ALA A 569 -29.69 6.98 25.96
CA ALA A 569 -30.62 7.05 27.09
C ALA A 569 -30.03 7.68 28.36
N ARG A 570 -28.72 7.57 28.57
CA ARG A 570 -28.01 8.15 29.73
C ARG A 570 -26.95 9.19 29.32
N ARG A 571 -27.09 9.79 28.14
CA ARG A 571 -26.14 10.76 27.58
C ARG A 571 -25.74 11.88 28.55
N SER A 572 -26.70 12.39 29.33
CA SER A 572 -26.50 13.52 30.25
C SER A 572 -25.50 13.23 31.36
N GLU A 573 -25.27 11.96 31.68
CA GLU A 573 -24.32 11.54 32.71
C GLU A 573 -22.88 11.51 32.21
N TYR A 574 -22.67 11.44 30.90
CA TYR A 574 -21.36 11.20 30.29
C TYR A 574 -20.90 12.29 29.31
N VAL A 575 -21.80 13.19 28.90
CA VAL A 575 -21.51 14.25 27.93
C VAL A 575 -21.92 15.59 28.50
N THR A 576 -20.94 16.50 28.57
CA THR A 576 -21.15 17.90 28.93
C THR A 576 -20.69 18.81 27.79
N LYS A 577 -21.41 19.92 27.58
CA LYS A 577 -21.07 20.97 26.62
C LYS A 577 -21.20 22.31 27.33
N ASN A 578 -20.14 23.11 27.29
CA ASN A 578 -20.07 24.40 27.99
C ASN A 578 -20.45 24.30 29.49
N GLY A 579 -20.00 23.23 30.15
CA GLY A 579 -20.27 22.97 31.56
C GLY A 579 -21.70 22.48 31.88
N GLN A 580 -22.55 22.25 30.87
CA GLN A 580 -23.91 21.77 31.04
C GLN A 580 -24.04 20.33 30.54
N ALA A 581 -24.80 19.50 31.27
CA ALA A 581 -25.13 18.16 30.84
C ALA A 581 -25.98 18.22 29.56
N VAL A 582 -25.65 17.38 28.57
CA VAL A 582 -26.41 17.33 27.32
C VAL A 582 -27.65 16.44 27.51
N PRO A 583 -28.86 16.81 27.03
CA PRO A 583 -30.06 16.03 27.30
C PRO A 583 -29.99 14.56 26.85
N ASN A 584 -30.58 13.67 27.64
CA ASN A 584 -30.80 12.27 27.26
C ASN A 584 -31.66 12.17 26.00
N ASN A 585 -31.52 11.06 25.27
CA ASN A 585 -32.31 10.78 24.07
C ASN A 585 -32.24 11.90 23.04
N THR A 586 -31.03 12.45 22.90
CA THR A 586 -30.70 13.39 21.83
C THR A 586 -29.38 13.01 21.18
N MET A 587 -29.19 13.42 19.93
CA MET A 587 -27.93 13.30 19.21
C MET A 587 -27.54 14.63 18.58
N GLU A 588 -26.24 14.92 18.54
CA GLU A 588 -25.70 16.11 17.86
C GLU A 588 -25.25 15.74 16.44
N MET A 589 -25.88 16.36 15.44
CA MET A 589 -25.58 16.16 14.02
C MET A 589 -24.44 17.08 13.59
N GLN A 590 -23.50 16.56 12.80
CA GLN A 590 -22.51 17.33 12.07
C GLN A 590 -22.17 16.63 10.76
N ILE A 591 -22.26 17.36 9.66
CA ILE A 591 -22.01 16.83 8.32
C ILE A 591 -20.60 17.21 7.89
N LEU A 592 -19.71 16.22 7.80
CA LEU A 592 -18.35 16.38 7.28
C LEU A 592 -18.25 15.79 5.86
N PRO A 593 -17.28 16.24 5.04
CA PRO A 593 -17.20 15.90 3.62
C PRO A 593 -16.52 14.54 3.36
N THR A 594 -17.06 13.48 3.98
CA THR A 594 -16.65 12.08 3.75
C THR A 594 -17.69 11.32 2.91
N TRP A 595 -17.77 9.99 3.04
CA TRP A 595 -18.74 9.04 2.45
C TRP A 595 -18.41 8.55 1.04
N GLU A 596 -17.58 9.27 0.29
CA GLU A 596 -17.26 8.96 -1.10
C GLU A 596 -16.49 7.65 -1.23
N ILE A 597 -15.49 7.44 -0.37
CA ILE A 597 -14.60 6.28 -0.40
C ILE A 597 -15.38 5.00 -0.12
N LEU A 598 -16.11 4.98 1.00
CA LEU A 598 -16.90 3.82 1.43
C LEU A 598 -18.02 3.49 0.42
N PHE A 599 -18.71 4.52 -0.09
CA PHE A 599 -19.74 4.36 -1.10
C PHE A 599 -19.16 3.82 -2.41
N ASN A 600 -18.01 4.34 -2.85
CA ASN A 600 -17.35 3.85 -4.04
C ASN A 600 -16.95 2.37 -3.88
N HIS A 601 -16.43 1.97 -2.72
CA HIS A 601 -16.11 0.56 -2.49
C HIS A 601 -17.37 -0.33 -2.55
N TYR A 602 -18.33 -0.12 -1.65
CA TYR A 602 -19.43 -1.07 -1.52
C TYR A 602 -20.45 -0.98 -2.65
N VAL A 603 -20.82 0.23 -3.08
CA VAL A 603 -21.85 0.39 -4.12
C VAL A 603 -21.24 0.28 -5.51
N THR A 604 -20.21 1.07 -5.82
CA THR A 604 -19.66 1.11 -7.18
C THR A 604 -18.84 -0.13 -7.52
N ARG A 605 -17.96 -0.61 -6.63
CA ARG A 605 -17.11 -1.80 -6.90
C ARG A 605 -17.85 -3.12 -6.65
N LYS A 606 -18.54 -3.25 -5.51
CA LYS A 606 -19.11 -4.52 -5.04
C LYS A 606 -20.62 -4.68 -5.32
N GLY A 607 -21.30 -3.64 -5.81
CA GLY A 607 -22.73 -3.71 -6.15
C GLY A 607 -23.66 -3.88 -4.93
N ARG A 608 -23.22 -3.47 -3.73
CA ARG A 608 -24.02 -3.53 -2.51
C ARG A 608 -25.03 -2.38 -2.45
N SER A 609 -26.09 -2.56 -1.65
CA SER A 609 -27.12 -1.54 -1.44
C SER A 609 -26.78 -0.69 -0.22
N MET A 610 -26.69 0.63 -0.41
CA MET A 610 -26.50 1.63 0.64
C MET A 610 -27.39 2.86 0.37
N PRO A 611 -28.73 2.72 0.50
CA PRO A 611 -29.68 3.73 0.04
C PRO A 611 -29.56 5.05 0.81
N SER A 612 -29.36 5.01 2.14
CA SER A 612 -29.24 6.22 2.95
C SER A 612 -27.95 6.96 2.63
N THR A 613 -26.85 6.23 2.48
CA THR A 613 -25.55 6.79 2.12
C THR A 613 -25.57 7.37 0.70
N GLY A 614 -26.22 6.69 -0.23
CA GLY A 614 -26.45 7.18 -1.59
C GLY A 614 -27.31 8.45 -1.65
N ALA A 615 -28.30 8.58 -0.78
CA ALA A 615 -29.09 9.81 -0.64
C ALA A 615 -28.30 10.97 0.02
N LEU A 616 -27.35 10.64 0.90
CA LEU A 616 -26.51 11.62 1.60
C LEU A 616 -25.41 12.21 0.70
N LEU A 617 -24.74 11.37 -0.08
CA LEU A 617 -23.52 11.74 -0.82
C LEU A 617 -23.68 12.97 -1.73
N PRO A 618 -24.74 13.10 -2.56
CA PRO A 618 -24.94 14.31 -3.38
C PRO A 618 -25.10 15.58 -2.54
N ARG A 619 -25.77 15.50 -1.38
CA ARG A 619 -25.97 16.64 -0.48
C ARG A 619 -24.65 17.06 0.17
N VAL A 620 -23.83 16.09 0.56
CA VAL A 620 -22.48 16.36 1.10
C VAL A 620 -21.63 17.08 0.07
N ARG A 621 -21.57 16.59 -1.18
CA ARG A 621 -20.84 17.26 -2.28
C ARG A 621 -21.35 18.68 -2.55
N ALA A 622 -22.67 18.89 -2.50
CA ALA A 622 -23.30 20.20 -2.68
C ALA A 622 -22.89 21.18 -1.57
N GLY A 623 -22.78 20.70 -0.33
CA GLY A 623 -22.10 21.37 0.77
C GLY A 623 -20.71 21.87 0.35
N GLY A 624 -19.59 21.16 0.46
CA GLY A 624 -19.10 20.29 1.51
C GLY A 624 -17.90 19.53 0.98
N SER A 625 -16.75 20.21 0.87
CA SER A 625 -15.61 19.69 0.10
C SER A 625 -14.30 19.59 0.88
N PHE A 626 -14.16 20.36 1.97
CA PHE A 626 -12.97 20.33 2.82
C PHE A 626 -13.30 20.72 4.26
N THR A 627 -12.38 20.36 5.15
CA THR A 627 -12.25 20.77 6.57
C THR A 627 -10.75 20.92 6.86
N ASP A 628 -10.33 21.54 7.97
CA ASP A 628 -8.90 21.56 8.37
C ASP A 628 -8.40 20.19 8.89
N LEU A 629 -9.13 19.10 8.60
CA LEU A 629 -8.87 17.73 9.03
C LEU A 629 -8.61 16.81 7.83
N GLN A 630 -8.40 15.52 8.07
CA GLN A 630 -8.06 14.48 7.08
C GLN A 630 -9.12 14.21 6.00
N ILE A 631 -10.26 14.88 6.10
CA ILE A 631 -11.49 14.62 5.36
C ILE A 631 -11.71 15.80 4.42
N SER A 632 -11.01 15.77 3.29
CA SER A 632 -11.08 16.80 2.26
C SER A 632 -10.88 16.19 0.88
N TRP A 633 -11.60 16.73 -0.09
CA TRP A 633 -11.42 16.44 -1.51
C TRP A 633 -11.65 14.99 -1.95
N GLU A 634 -12.44 14.18 -1.24
CA GLU A 634 -12.66 12.78 -1.62
C GLU A 634 -13.25 12.64 -3.05
N THR A 635 -14.06 13.60 -3.53
CA THR A 635 -14.52 13.60 -4.93
C THR A 635 -13.39 13.77 -5.94
N LEU A 636 -12.29 14.44 -5.58
CA LEU A 636 -11.12 14.62 -6.45
C LEU A 636 -10.19 13.40 -6.46
N THR A 637 -10.54 12.33 -5.76
CA THR A 637 -9.73 11.10 -5.66
C THR A 637 -10.55 9.82 -5.83
N HIS A 638 -11.81 9.76 -5.39
CA HIS A 638 -12.58 8.51 -5.27
C HIS A 638 -13.96 8.51 -5.92
N ALA A 639 -14.50 9.67 -6.32
CA ALA A 639 -15.83 9.71 -6.93
C ALA A 639 -15.86 8.90 -8.23
N GLY A 640 -16.72 7.88 -8.26
CA GLY A 640 -17.02 7.09 -9.45
C GLY A 640 -15.84 6.32 -10.04
N VAL A 641 -14.74 6.15 -9.29
CA VAL A 641 -13.55 5.46 -9.79
C VAL A 641 -13.78 3.96 -9.95
N GLY A 642 -14.77 3.38 -9.26
CA GLY A 642 -15.02 1.94 -9.32
C GLY A 642 -13.74 1.17 -9.03
N SER A 643 -13.45 0.12 -9.81
CA SER A 643 -12.25 -0.72 -9.65
C SER A 643 -10.99 -0.18 -10.35
N VAL A 644 -10.98 1.08 -10.81
CA VAL A 644 -9.80 1.67 -11.43
C VAL A 644 -8.62 1.65 -10.44
N GLY A 645 -7.51 1.05 -10.86
CA GLY A 645 -6.26 1.03 -10.10
C GLY A 645 -6.19 0.03 -8.95
N LEU A 646 -7.08 -0.97 -8.93
CA LEU A 646 -7.05 -2.13 -8.03
C LEU A 646 -6.52 -3.39 -8.70
#